data_AF-A0A1C4T6U3-F1
#
_entry.id   AF-A0A1C4T6U3-F1
#
_cell.length_a   1.000
_cell.length_b   1.000
_cell.length_c   1.000
_cell.angle_alpha   90.00
_cell.angle_beta   90.00
_cell.angle_gamma   90.00
#
_symmetry.space_group_name_H-M   'P 1'
#
loop_
_entity.id
_entity.type
_entity.pdbx_description
1 polymer ?
#
loop_
_entity_poly.entity_id
_entity_poly.type
_entity_poly.pdbx_seq_one_letter_code
_entity_poly.pdbx_strand_id
1 'polypeptide(L)'
;MTGELHLAGDGVAHGYSGRSALTAERFVADPYGPPGHRMYRTGDLARFRADGTLEVLGRADHQVKIRGHRVEPGEIEAALLAHPSVAEAAVTAVPTPGGDLTLAAYCVLVRTEQESAHTDEEPADNADGEGTGAAWAEPLRAALAERLPEHLVPSHFVALDRLPLTPNGKTDRAALPAVGTAARPAPGRAPRPGVEALLCDLFAEVLGHGPVAPDDDFFLLGGHSLSAARLVTVLRSRTGAELPVRALFDAPTPARLTPVLEAAQDARPSAGWTTPLVRRPRPERPPLSFGQRRLSFLARSQGEDGSYNIPLALDLTDRLDPDALRRALADVAARHEILRTVLPVQGGDAWQQVLDIASAEPALTEVTVPEAELADRIVAEAARPFAVEYETPLRTVLFTAEPERGTDRREQGKPVRQTLLLVLHHIAADEGSLQPLLADLAAAYTARLRGTGPSLSRLPVDHVDFTLWQRDTVAANHDADADYWRTRLSGAPEQLILPWSRPRPDRTGGPARTHHFVLDSELQRRVRALARQTRTTTFMVLHAAFAATLSQLGCGDDLVIGTPVAGRDDEALRDSVGFFINTLPLRTTLHGAPSFLDLLARTRDDDLAALAHQRLPLERIVAEVNPPRLPGVSPLFQVLFAVREEFSDRPALPAQTGRPRLVATGAAKFDLQCTISEDPATGRATGQLEYRTDLWDTSAADRFARALLHVLDQAATAPEHPVVTLRTASATVMAPQPRFLPATSPAELWAAQATRTPARTALISGADEVSYAELDERSARLARLLAERGARPGVLVGVSLPRNTDLLVTLLAVGRTGAAVSSRRPRLPARPHPDAAGRHRTGPPRHRPGHRPPPRPRTPPPLFSWTIPPPCAPPLTPHRSCPGPPTATHPPTSSTPRAPPAAPRGSSSPGPPSSTSFSAWPTPSTSADPNGSSPSPPSASTSPSSNCSCR
;
A
#
# COMPACT_ATOMS: atom_id res chain seq x y z
N MET A 1 46.31 0.80 -7.50
CA MET A 1 46.89 -0.37 -8.20
C MET A 1 45.88 -1.50 -8.10
N THR A 2 45.72 -2.32 -9.15
CA THR A 2 44.72 -3.42 -9.18
C THR A 2 45.41 -4.75 -8.91
N GLY A 3 44.76 -5.64 -8.16
CA GLY A 3 45.26 -6.98 -7.84
C GLY A 3 44.10 -7.94 -7.50
N GLU A 4 44.45 -9.18 -7.17
CA GLU A 4 43.45 -10.21 -6.81
C GLU A 4 43.07 -10.15 -5.32
N LEU A 5 41.78 -10.09 -5.05
CA LEU A 5 41.24 -9.98 -3.69
C LEU A 5 41.42 -11.29 -2.90
N HIS A 6 41.90 -11.12 -1.67
CA HIS A 6 42.04 -12.18 -0.67
C HIS A 6 41.39 -11.70 0.63
N LEU A 7 40.70 -12.60 1.34
CA LEU A 7 39.98 -12.31 2.58
C LEU A 7 40.61 -13.09 3.74
N ALA A 8 40.87 -12.43 4.87
CA ALA A 8 41.46 -13.04 6.06
C ALA A 8 40.63 -12.74 7.33
N GLY A 9 40.90 -13.47 8.42
CA GLY A 9 40.20 -13.32 9.70
C GLY A 9 38.99 -14.25 9.87
N ASP A 10 38.19 -13.99 10.91
CA ASP A 10 37.23 -14.94 11.49
C ASP A 10 36.08 -15.37 10.55
N GLY A 11 35.85 -14.65 9.45
CA GLY A 11 34.92 -15.03 8.39
C GLY A 11 35.42 -16.13 7.45
N VAL A 12 36.69 -16.55 7.54
CA VAL A 12 37.28 -17.58 6.68
C VAL A 12 36.88 -18.98 7.17
N ALA A 13 35.98 -19.62 6.43
CA ALA A 13 35.47 -20.96 6.73
C ALA A 13 36.56 -22.06 6.77
N HIS A 14 36.24 -23.22 7.34
CA HIS A 14 37.15 -24.36 7.40
C HIS A 14 37.62 -24.83 6.01
N GLY A 15 36.72 -24.87 5.03
CA GLY A 15 36.99 -25.31 3.65
C GLY A 15 35.73 -25.82 2.96
N TYR A 16 35.90 -26.44 1.79
CA TYR A 16 34.83 -27.12 1.07
C TYR A 16 34.69 -28.57 1.53
N SER A 17 33.50 -28.96 2.00
CA SER A 17 33.23 -30.33 2.47
C SER A 17 33.55 -31.37 1.39
N GLY A 18 34.30 -32.41 1.77
CA GLY A 18 34.73 -33.48 0.85
C GLY A 18 35.73 -33.08 -0.24
N ARG A 19 36.14 -31.81 -0.35
CA ARG A 19 36.98 -31.29 -1.45
C ARG A 19 38.29 -30.69 -0.92
N SER A 20 39.17 -31.54 -0.42
CA SER A 20 40.47 -31.15 0.19
C SER A 20 41.40 -30.41 -0.77
N ALA A 21 41.56 -30.87 -2.02
CA ALA A 21 42.42 -30.22 -3.01
C ALA A 21 41.97 -28.79 -3.34
N LEU A 22 40.69 -28.60 -3.66
CA LEU A 22 40.10 -27.26 -3.91
C LEU A 22 40.13 -26.38 -2.66
N THR A 23 40.04 -26.97 -1.47
CA THR A 23 40.24 -26.24 -0.21
C THR A 23 41.67 -25.72 -0.09
N ALA A 24 42.69 -26.54 -0.36
CA ALA A 24 44.08 -26.11 -0.33
C ALA A 24 44.43 -25.06 -1.41
N GLU A 25 43.75 -25.11 -2.57
CA GLU A 25 43.91 -24.14 -3.65
C GLU A 25 43.36 -22.74 -3.31
N ARG A 26 42.27 -22.67 -2.53
CA ARG A 26 41.54 -21.41 -2.25
C ARG A 26 41.69 -20.89 -0.82
N PHE A 27 41.92 -21.75 0.18
CA PHE A 27 42.13 -21.40 1.58
C PHE A 27 43.63 -21.52 1.92
N VAL A 28 44.42 -20.65 1.30
CA VAL A 28 45.90 -20.64 1.38
C VAL A 28 46.39 -20.10 2.72
N ALA A 29 47.65 -20.34 3.07
CA ALA A 29 48.26 -19.75 4.26
C ALA A 29 48.27 -18.21 4.16
N ASP A 30 47.99 -17.53 5.28
CA ASP A 30 48.04 -16.07 5.38
C ASP A 30 49.44 -15.62 5.85
N PRO A 31 50.25 -14.93 5.01
CA PRO A 31 51.57 -14.43 5.39
C PRO A 31 51.52 -13.06 6.08
N TYR A 32 50.33 -12.45 6.23
CA TYR A 32 50.11 -11.13 6.82
C TYR A 32 49.45 -11.19 8.20
N GLY A 33 48.74 -12.28 8.49
CA GLY A 33 48.11 -12.59 9.78
C GLY A 33 48.99 -13.37 10.79
N PRO A 34 48.42 -13.80 11.92
CA PRO A 34 49.13 -14.58 12.93
C PRO A 34 49.57 -15.98 12.43
N PRO A 35 50.64 -16.56 12.98
CA PRO A 35 51.13 -17.89 12.56
C PRO A 35 50.03 -18.97 12.62
N GLY A 36 49.75 -19.60 11.48
CA GLY A 36 48.72 -20.63 11.34
C GLY A 36 47.37 -20.12 10.79
N HIS A 37 47.19 -18.81 10.59
CA HIS A 37 46.02 -18.29 9.89
C HIS A 37 46.02 -18.61 8.39
N ARG A 38 44.83 -18.53 7.78
CA ARG A 38 44.58 -18.78 6.36
C ARG A 38 43.77 -17.64 5.78
N MET A 39 44.01 -17.34 4.51
CA MET A 39 43.26 -16.38 3.72
C MET A 39 42.53 -17.09 2.58
N TYR A 40 41.30 -16.66 2.30
CA TYR A 40 40.50 -17.14 1.19
C TYR A 40 40.73 -16.28 -0.06
N ARG A 41 41.26 -16.91 -1.11
CA ARG A 41 41.49 -16.33 -2.44
C ARG A 41 40.17 -16.24 -3.20
N THR A 42 39.67 -15.03 -3.45
CA THR A 42 38.32 -14.86 -4.00
C THR A 42 38.25 -14.97 -5.52
N GLY A 43 39.37 -14.79 -6.24
CA GLY A 43 39.38 -14.71 -7.71
C GLY A 43 38.79 -13.43 -8.29
N ASP A 44 38.45 -12.44 -7.45
CA ASP A 44 37.97 -11.13 -7.90
C ASP A 44 39.14 -10.18 -8.11
N LEU A 45 39.10 -9.37 -9.17
CA LEU A 45 40.04 -8.27 -9.36
C LEU A 45 39.50 -7.02 -8.67
N ALA A 46 40.29 -6.44 -7.78
CA ALA A 46 39.91 -5.27 -7.00
C ALA A 46 41.05 -4.25 -6.90
N ARG A 47 40.70 -3.02 -6.56
CA ARG A 47 41.65 -1.98 -6.12
C ARG A 47 41.08 -1.22 -4.94
N PHE A 48 41.94 -0.78 -4.03
CA PHE A 48 41.56 0.27 -3.09
C PHE A 48 41.52 1.63 -3.82
N ARG A 49 40.45 2.39 -3.59
CA ARG A 49 40.34 3.80 -3.95
C ARG A 49 41.05 4.68 -2.91
N ALA A 50 41.22 5.96 -3.22
CA ALA A 50 41.93 6.91 -2.36
C ALA A 50 41.21 7.22 -1.02
N ASP A 51 39.92 6.90 -0.92
CA ASP A 51 39.09 6.99 0.30
C ASP A 51 39.16 5.71 1.16
N GLY A 52 39.95 4.71 0.76
CA GLY A 52 40.03 3.41 1.43
C GLY A 52 38.91 2.42 1.07
N THR A 53 37.94 2.81 0.22
CA THR A 53 36.92 1.86 -0.25
C THR A 53 37.51 0.84 -1.22
N LEU A 54 37.09 -0.42 -1.10
CA LEU A 54 37.48 -1.47 -2.03
C LEU A 54 36.55 -1.44 -3.25
N GLU A 55 37.11 -1.16 -4.42
CA GLU A 55 36.43 -1.23 -5.70
C GLU A 55 36.72 -2.58 -6.36
N VAL A 56 35.70 -3.45 -6.43
CA VAL A 56 35.75 -4.69 -7.21
C VAL A 56 35.46 -4.36 -8.66
N LEU A 57 36.40 -4.69 -9.54
CA LEU A 57 36.43 -4.32 -10.96
C LEU A 57 35.94 -5.43 -11.90
N GLY A 58 35.82 -6.66 -11.40
CA GLY A 58 35.43 -7.85 -12.17
C GLY A 58 35.99 -9.12 -11.53
N ARG A 59 35.88 -10.25 -12.23
CA ARG A 59 36.53 -11.52 -11.84
C ARG A 59 37.71 -11.82 -12.76
N ALA A 60 38.65 -12.63 -12.28
CA ALA A 60 39.74 -13.19 -13.06
C ALA A 60 39.36 -14.50 -13.79
N ASP A 61 38.12 -14.97 -13.63
CA ASP A 61 37.59 -16.22 -14.21
C ASP A 61 36.28 -16.00 -15.00
N HIS A 62 35.86 -17.05 -15.73
CA HIS A 62 34.90 -16.97 -16.85
C HIS A 62 33.41 -16.95 -16.44
N GLN A 63 33.05 -16.31 -15.34
CA GLN A 63 31.66 -16.25 -14.87
C GLN A 63 30.86 -15.14 -15.54
N VAL A 64 29.60 -15.42 -15.87
CA VAL A 64 28.74 -14.51 -16.63
C VAL A 64 27.51 -14.09 -15.82
N LYS A 65 26.99 -12.88 -16.10
CA LYS A 65 25.71 -12.40 -15.57
C LYS A 65 24.66 -12.43 -16.67
N ILE A 66 23.54 -13.09 -16.42
CA ILE A 66 22.44 -13.26 -17.39
C ILE A 66 21.13 -12.93 -16.67
N ARG A 67 20.37 -11.96 -17.20
CA ARG A 67 19.12 -11.46 -16.60
C ARG A 67 19.23 -11.14 -15.10
N GLY A 68 20.37 -10.56 -14.69
CA GLY A 68 20.68 -10.23 -13.29
C GLY A 68 21.24 -11.39 -12.43
N HIS A 69 21.07 -12.64 -12.85
CA HIS A 69 21.58 -13.82 -12.14
C HIS A 69 23.07 -14.06 -12.42
N ARG A 70 23.81 -14.57 -11.42
CA ARG A 70 25.17 -15.10 -11.58
C ARG A 70 25.07 -16.52 -12.13
N VAL A 71 25.75 -16.79 -13.24
CA VAL A 71 25.70 -18.08 -13.93
C VAL A 71 27.09 -18.67 -14.02
N GLU A 72 27.18 -19.97 -13.70
CA GLU A 72 28.38 -20.80 -13.76
C GLU A 72 28.26 -21.74 -14.98
N PRO A 73 28.88 -21.44 -16.15
CA PRO A 73 28.73 -22.31 -17.33
C PRO A 73 29.14 -23.76 -17.05
N GLY A 74 30.15 -23.97 -16.20
CA GLY A 74 30.62 -25.30 -15.78
C GLY A 74 29.61 -26.12 -14.96
N GLU A 75 28.64 -25.50 -14.30
CA GLU A 75 27.55 -26.21 -13.61
C GLU A 75 26.58 -26.80 -14.63
N ILE A 76 26.29 -26.05 -15.69
CA ILE A 76 25.40 -26.44 -16.79
C ILE A 76 26.11 -27.47 -17.69
N GLU A 77 27.41 -27.30 -17.96
CA GLU A 77 28.25 -28.30 -18.64
C GLU A 77 28.25 -29.64 -17.88
N ALA A 78 28.42 -29.62 -16.55
CA ALA A 78 28.36 -30.82 -15.72
C ALA A 78 26.97 -31.47 -15.68
N ALA A 79 25.89 -30.67 -15.74
CA ALA A 79 24.52 -31.18 -15.82
C ALA A 79 24.21 -31.82 -17.19
N LEU A 80 24.73 -31.25 -18.29
CA LEU A 80 24.65 -31.80 -19.65
C LEU A 80 25.41 -33.13 -19.77
N LEU A 81 26.65 -33.18 -19.28
CA LEU A 81 27.49 -34.39 -19.26
C LEU A 81 26.93 -35.52 -18.37
N ALA A 82 25.94 -35.22 -17.52
CA ALA A 82 25.21 -36.22 -16.75
C ALA A 82 24.02 -36.85 -17.51
N HIS A 83 23.77 -36.45 -18.77
CA HIS A 83 22.75 -37.04 -19.62
C HIS A 83 23.35 -38.10 -20.56
N PRO A 84 22.81 -39.34 -20.65
CA PRO A 84 23.44 -40.45 -21.38
C PRO A 84 23.70 -40.23 -22.89
N SER A 85 23.07 -39.25 -23.51
CA SER A 85 23.24 -38.92 -24.94
C SER A 85 24.33 -37.90 -25.23
N VAL A 86 25.03 -37.35 -24.22
CA VAL A 86 26.03 -36.27 -24.39
C VAL A 86 27.43 -36.78 -24.02
N ALA A 87 28.35 -36.74 -24.99
CA ALA A 87 29.74 -37.14 -24.83
C ALA A 87 30.63 -35.97 -24.36
N GLU A 88 30.43 -34.78 -24.94
CA GLU A 88 31.12 -33.55 -24.57
C GLU A 88 30.10 -32.39 -24.53
N ALA A 89 30.33 -31.41 -23.64
CA ALA A 89 29.48 -30.22 -23.54
C ALA A 89 30.32 -28.96 -23.30
N ALA A 90 29.95 -27.87 -23.96
CA ALA A 90 30.46 -26.52 -23.67
C ALA A 90 29.29 -25.53 -23.63
N VAL A 91 29.29 -24.61 -22.67
CA VAL A 91 28.26 -23.59 -22.49
C VAL A 91 28.92 -22.21 -22.54
N THR A 92 28.24 -21.25 -23.19
CA THR A 92 28.69 -19.86 -23.27
C THR A 92 27.51 -18.89 -23.24
N ALA A 93 27.80 -17.62 -22.93
CA ALA A 93 26.86 -16.53 -23.11
C ALA A 93 26.95 -15.99 -24.55
N VAL A 94 25.80 -15.82 -25.20
CA VAL A 94 25.67 -15.21 -26.53
C VAL A 94 24.76 -13.98 -26.46
N PRO A 95 25.04 -12.89 -27.19
CA PRO A 95 24.17 -11.74 -27.26
C PRO A 95 22.91 -12.02 -28.08
N THR A 96 21.79 -11.46 -27.65
CA THR A 96 20.51 -11.45 -28.39
C THR A 96 20.40 -10.21 -29.27
N PRO A 97 19.47 -10.16 -30.25
CA PRO A 97 19.22 -8.96 -31.06
C PRO A 97 18.82 -7.71 -30.26
N GLY A 98 18.35 -7.87 -29.01
CA GLY A 98 18.05 -6.75 -28.10
C GLY A 98 19.25 -6.24 -27.28
N GLY A 99 20.42 -6.88 -27.39
CA GLY A 99 21.63 -6.55 -26.63
C GLY A 99 21.81 -7.33 -25.32
N ASP A 100 20.76 -7.97 -24.80
CA ASP A 100 20.84 -8.84 -23.62
C ASP A 100 21.62 -10.12 -23.90
N LEU A 101 22.30 -10.66 -22.88
CA LEU A 101 22.95 -11.98 -22.95
C LEU A 101 21.96 -13.13 -22.65
N THR A 102 22.15 -14.26 -23.33
CA THR A 102 21.47 -15.54 -23.05
C THR A 102 22.43 -16.72 -23.18
N LEU A 103 22.00 -17.91 -22.79
CA LEU A 103 22.79 -19.14 -22.79
C LEU A 103 22.66 -19.93 -24.10
N ALA A 104 23.80 -20.43 -24.58
CA ALA A 104 23.90 -21.43 -25.63
C ALA A 104 24.77 -22.60 -25.17
N ALA A 105 24.30 -23.83 -25.41
CA ALA A 105 25.01 -25.07 -25.15
C ALA A 105 25.39 -25.76 -26.46
N TYR A 106 26.64 -26.21 -26.55
CA TYR A 106 27.20 -26.97 -27.66
C TYR A 106 27.49 -28.37 -27.15
N CYS A 107 26.89 -29.38 -27.78
CA CYS A 107 26.91 -30.77 -27.33
C CYS A 107 27.45 -31.68 -28.43
N VAL A 108 28.38 -32.56 -28.08
CA VAL A 108 28.76 -33.72 -28.90
C VAL A 108 27.89 -34.89 -28.44
N LEU A 109 27.20 -35.55 -29.37
CA LEU A 109 26.23 -36.59 -29.03
C LEU A 109 26.85 -37.99 -29.09
N VAL A 110 26.44 -38.86 -28.16
CA VAL A 110 26.81 -40.28 -28.17
C VAL A 110 26.02 -40.99 -29.26
N ARG A 111 26.70 -41.39 -30.35
CA ARG A 111 26.10 -42.26 -31.38
C ARG A 111 25.95 -43.67 -30.83
N THR A 112 24.74 -44.21 -30.83
CA THR A 112 24.47 -45.61 -30.48
C THR A 112 24.46 -46.48 -31.73
N GLU A 113 24.98 -47.71 -31.63
CA GLU A 113 25.23 -48.60 -32.78
C GLU A 113 23.96 -49.23 -33.40
N GLN A 114 22.77 -48.67 -33.15
CA GLN A 114 21.48 -49.23 -33.60
C GLN A 114 20.87 -48.53 -34.82
N GLU A 115 21.44 -47.40 -35.28
CA GLU A 115 20.98 -46.71 -36.51
C GLU A 115 21.76 -47.13 -37.77
N SER A 116 22.85 -47.90 -37.64
CA SER A 116 23.72 -48.31 -38.75
C SER A 116 23.17 -49.48 -39.60
N ALA A 117 21.85 -49.57 -39.78
CA ALA A 117 21.19 -50.79 -40.28
C ALA A 117 20.04 -50.58 -41.29
N HIS A 118 19.93 -49.42 -41.92
CA HIS A 118 19.21 -49.08 -43.18
C HIS A 118 19.58 -47.60 -43.46
N THR A 119 19.96 -47.11 -44.65
CA THR A 119 19.94 -47.67 -46.03
C THR A 119 21.24 -47.32 -46.79
N ASP A 120 21.56 -48.09 -47.83
CA ASP A 120 22.60 -47.73 -48.81
C ASP A 120 22.10 -46.64 -49.77
N GLU A 121 22.60 -45.40 -49.65
CA GLU A 121 22.56 -44.36 -50.69
C GLU A 121 23.81 -43.46 -50.56
N GLU A 122 24.36 -42.99 -51.69
CA GLU A 122 25.65 -42.28 -51.71
C GLU A 122 25.55 -40.84 -51.17
N PRO A 123 26.61 -40.30 -50.53
CA PRO A 123 26.59 -38.97 -49.93
C PRO A 123 26.61 -37.87 -51.00
N ALA A 124 25.52 -37.11 -51.10
CA ALA A 124 25.49 -35.86 -51.86
C ALA A 124 26.14 -34.72 -51.05
N ASP A 125 27.18 -34.08 -51.61
CA ASP A 125 27.79 -32.86 -51.06
C ASP A 125 26.75 -31.78 -50.79
N ASN A 126 26.52 -31.45 -49.53
CA ASN A 126 25.75 -30.28 -49.08
C ASN A 126 26.47 -29.66 -47.88
N ALA A 127 27.51 -28.88 -48.17
CA ALA A 127 28.33 -28.18 -47.17
C ALA A 127 27.70 -26.85 -46.70
N ASP A 128 26.37 -26.81 -46.56
CA ASP A 128 25.60 -25.63 -46.12
C ASP A 128 24.84 -25.95 -44.82
N GLY A 129 25.05 -25.11 -43.80
CA GLY A 129 24.72 -25.40 -42.40
C GLY A 129 23.25 -25.25 -41.99
N GLU A 130 22.28 -25.59 -42.84
CA GLU A 130 20.84 -25.43 -42.55
C GLU A 130 20.19 -26.70 -41.93
N GLY A 131 20.85 -27.28 -40.93
CA GLY A 131 20.31 -28.38 -40.13
C GLY A 131 19.24 -27.90 -39.14
N THR A 132 17.96 -28.04 -39.49
CA THR A 132 16.82 -27.61 -38.67
C THR A 132 16.82 -28.17 -37.25
N GLY A 133 16.37 -27.35 -36.28
CA GLY A 133 16.38 -27.66 -34.84
C GLY A 133 15.83 -29.06 -34.51
N ALA A 134 16.73 -29.96 -34.09
CA ALA A 134 16.48 -31.39 -34.07
C ALA A 134 15.97 -31.90 -32.71
N ALA A 135 15.16 -32.97 -32.76
CA ALA A 135 14.36 -33.48 -31.64
C ALA A 135 15.16 -33.98 -30.42
N TRP A 136 16.49 -34.13 -30.51
CA TRP A 136 17.36 -34.50 -29.39
C TRP A 136 17.50 -33.39 -28.33
N ALA A 137 17.20 -32.13 -28.69
CA ALA A 137 17.39 -30.99 -27.80
C ALA A 137 16.29 -30.84 -26.72
N GLU A 138 15.04 -31.22 -27.01
CA GLU A 138 13.95 -31.09 -26.02
C GLU A 138 14.10 -32.03 -24.81
N PRO A 139 14.48 -33.32 -24.96
CA PRO A 139 14.80 -34.18 -23.81
C PRO A 139 15.91 -33.62 -22.92
N LEU A 140 16.96 -33.01 -23.51
CA LEU A 140 18.01 -32.34 -22.76
C LEU A 140 17.49 -31.10 -22.02
N ARG A 141 16.69 -30.26 -22.67
CA ARG A 141 16.10 -29.07 -22.03
C ARG A 141 15.21 -29.45 -20.85
N ALA A 142 14.40 -30.51 -20.99
CA ALA A 142 13.58 -31.06 -19.91
C ALA A 142 14.45 -31.61 -18.76
N ALA A 143 15.43 -32.45 -19.05
CA ALA A 143 16.32 -33.04 -18.04
C ALA A 143 17.17 -32.00 -17.29
N LEU A 144 17.49 -30.87 -17.93
CA LEU A 144 18.09 -29.71 -17.25
C LEU A 144 17.07 -28.95 -16.40
N ALA A 145 15.85 -28.71 -16.90
CA ALA A 145 14.81 -27.97 -16.15
C ALA A 145 14.32 -28.70 -14.89
N GLU A 146 14.41 -30.03 -14.84
CA GLU A 146 14.17 -30.81 -13.61
C GLU A 146 15.27 -30.65 -12.55
N ARG A 147 16.46 -30.18 -12.94
CA ARG A 147 17.69 -30.23 -12.11
C ARG A 147 18.33 -28.86 -11.86
N LEU A 148 18.01 -27.86 -12.67
CA LEU A 148 18.54 -26.50 -12.63
C LEU A 148 17.39 -25.48 -12.65
N PRO A 149 17.49 -24.36 -11.91
CA PRO A 149 16.64 -23.18 -12.10
C PRO A 149 16.54 -22.72 -13.56
N GLU A 150 15.37 -22.23 -13.97
CA GLU A 150 15.03 -21.81 -15.34
C GLU A 150 16.10 -20.90 -16.00
N HIS A 151 16.68 -19.97 -15.24
CA HIS A 151 17.71 -19.04 -15.74
C HIS A 151 19.10 -19.67 -15.99
N LEU A 152 19.31 -20.93 -15.59
CA LEU A 152 20.49 -21.73 -15.91
C LEU A 152 20.24 -22.73 -17.05
N VAL A 153 18.99 -22.87 -17.52
CA VAL A 153 18.67 -23.75 -18.66
C VAL A 153 19.04 -23.03 -19.97
N PRO A 154 19.86 -23.63 -20.85
CA PRO A 154 20.21 -23.04 -22.14
C PRO A 154 18.98 -22.74 -23.01
N SER A 155 18.95 -21.55 -23.61
CA SER A 155 17.93 -21.24 -24.62
C SER A 155 18.21 -21.99 -25.93
N HIS A 156 19.49 -22.04 -26.32
CA HIS A 156 19.95 -22.63 -27.58
C HIS A 156 20.77 -23.90 -27.31
N PHE A 157 20.58 -24.91 -28.16
CA PHE A 157 21.34 -26.16 -28.19
C PHE A 157 21.90 -26.37 -29.60
N VAL A 158 23.18 -26.68 -29.72
CA VAL A 158 23.90 -26.86 -30.99
C VAL A 158 24.60 -28.23 -30.95
N ALA A 159 24.38 -29.07 -31.94
CA ALA A 159 25.16 -30.30 -32.11
C ALA A 159 26.50 -29.98 -32.77
N LEU A 160 27.57 -30.62 -32.33
CA LEU A 160 28.89 -30.61 -32.97
C LEU A 160 29.45 -32.04 -33.04
N ASP A 161 30.22 -32.37 -34.07
CA ASP A 161 30.93 -33.66 -34.14
C ASP A 161 32.07 -33.79 -33.12
N ARG A 162 32.61 -32.64 -32.67
CA ARG A 162 33.64 -32.50 -31.63
C ARG A 162 33.65 -31.06 -31.12
N LEU A 163 34.08 -30.83 -29.87
CA LEU A 163 34.41 -29.46 -29.44
C LEU A 163 35.71 -28.96 -30.12
N PRO A 164 35.81 -27.68 -30.50
CA PRO A 164 37.07 -27.09 -30.93
C PRO A 164 38.02 -26.98 -29.74
N LEU A 165 39.31 -27.30 -29.95
CA LEU A 165 40.34 -27.29 -28.90
C LEU A 165 41.47 -26.31 -29.24
N THR A 166 41.89 -25.55 -28.24
CA THR A 166 43.13 -24.76 -28.24
C THR A 166 44.37 -25.68 -28.35
N PRO A 167 45.55 -25.16 -28.76
CA PRO A 167 46.80 -25.92 -28.78
C PRO A 167 47.21 -26.56 -27.44
N ASN A 168 46.62 -26.10 -26.32
CA ASN A 168 46.84 -26.63 -24.97
C ASN A 168 45.78 -27.66 -24.53
N GLY A 169 44.98 -28.20 -25.46
CA GLY A 169 43.99 -29.27 -25.19
C GLY A 169 42.74 -28.83 -24.41
N LYS A 170 42.50 -27.52 -24.28
CA LYS A 170 41.28 -26.97 -23.64
C LYS A 170 40.31 -26.47 -24.70
N THR A 171 39.00 -26.56 -24.46
CA THR A 171 37.94 -26.05 -25.34
C THR A 171 38.18 -24.60 -25.75
N ASP A 172 38.26 -24.36 -27.06
CA ASP A 172 38.36 -23.01 -27.62
C ASP A 172 36.96 -22.40 -27.78
N ARG A 173 36.49 -21.70 -26.74
CA ARG A 173 35.18 -21.04 -26.77
C ARG A 173 35.09 -19.88 -27.78
N ALA A 174 36.21 -19.40 -28.35
CA ALA A 174 36.21 -18.39 -29.41
C ALA A 174 36.07 -19.00 -30.82
N ALA A 175 36.38 -20.28 -30.98
CA ALA A 175 36.21 -21.05 -32.21
C ALA A 175 34.89 -21.85 -32.27
N LEU A 176 33.97 -21.66 -31.31
CA LEU A 176 32.62 -22.23 -31.37
C LEU A 176 31.80 -21.53 -32.47
N PRO A 177 30.99 -22.25 -33.27
CA PRO A 177 30.16 -21.64 -34.31
C PRO A 177 29.19 -20.60 -33.75
N ALA A 178 29.01 -19.49 -34.47
CA ALA A 178 28.03 -18.48 -34.10
C ALA A 178 26.61 -19.06 -34.18
N VAL A 179 25.81 -18.88 -33.13
CA VAL A 179 24.41 -19.33 -33.10
C VAL A 179 23.60 -18.51 -34.10
N GLY A 180 23.23 -19.12 -35.23
CA GLY A 180 22.34 -18.53 -36.22
C GLY A 180 20.99 -18.16 -35.61
N THR A 181 20.41 -17.04 -36.05
CA THR A 181 19.20 -16.44 -35.45
C THR A 181 17.90 -17.16 -35.85
N ALA A 182 17.79 -18.46 -35.55
CA ALA A 182 16.65 -19.29 -35.93
C ALA A 182 16.37 -20.46 -34.94
N ALA A 183 15.98 -20.15 -33.70
CA ALA A 183 15.41 -21.12 -32.76
C ALA A 183 14.38 -20.45 -31.82
N ARG A 184 13.27 -19.98 -32.40
CA ARG A 184 12.15 -19.39 -31.65
C ARG A 184 11.49 -20.49 -30.77
N PRO A 185 10.97 -20.20 -29.55
CA PRO A 185 9.94 -21.06 -28.98
C PRO A 185 8.83 -21.23 -30.02
N ALA A 186 8.34 -22.47 -30.16
CA ALA A 186 7.60 -22.95 -31.33
C ALA A 186 6.61 -21.89 -31.87
N PRO A 187 6.70 -21.49 -33.15
CA PRO A 187 5.85 -20.41 -33.67
C PRO A 187 4.37 -20.72 -33.51
N GLY A 188 3.74 -20.05 -32.54
CA GLY A 188 2.29 -19.87 -32.51
C GLY A 188 1.80 -19.41 -33.89
N ARG A 189 0.67 -19.97 -34.30
CA ARG A 189 0.04 -19.87 -35.62
C ARG A 189 0.22 -18.48 -36.27
N ALA A 190 0.51 -18.41 -37.56
CA ALA A 190 0.60 -17.11 -38.24
C ALA A 190 -0.73 -16.32 -38.12
N PRO A 191 -0.70 -15.00 -37.85
CA PRO A 191 -1.89 -14.18 -37.84
C PRO A 191 -2.53 -14.09 -39.22
N ARG A 192 -3.87 -14.12 -39.24
CA ARG A 192 -4.67 -13.84 -40.43
C ARG A 192 -4.54 -12.34 -40.78
N PRO A 193 -4.40 -11.98 -42.07
CA PRO A 193 -4.44 -10.59 -42.50
C PRO A 193 -5.73 -9.89 -42.06
N GLY A 194 -5.63 -8.62 -41.66
CA GLY A 194 -6.75 -7.84 -41.13
C GLY A 194 -6.69 -7.69 -39.61
N VAL A 195 -7.82 -7.84 -38.94
CA VAL A 195 -8.01 -7.52 -37.51
C VAL A 195 -7.12 -8.37 -36.59
N GLU A 196 -6.92 -9.65 -36.89
CA GLU A 196 -6.09 -10.55 -36.06
C GLU A 196 -4.60 -10.13 -36.07
N ALA A 197 -4.06 -9.74 -37.23
CA ALA A 197 -2.71 -9.20 -37.34
C ALA A 197 -2.54 -7.86 -36.61
N LEU A 198 -3.49 -6.92 -36.79
CA LEU A 198 -3.49 -5.64 -36.07
C LEU A 198 -3.52 -5.83 -34.55
N LEU A 199 -4.26 -6.83 -34.06
CA LEU A 199 -4.29 -7.18 -32.65
C LEU A 199 -2.95 -7.75 -32.16
N CYS A 200 -2.28 -8.61 -32.91
CA CYS A 200 -0.93 -9.09 -32.59
C CYS A 200 0.08 -7.93 -32.49
N ASP A 201 0.08 -7.01 -33.47
CA ASP A 201 0.96 -5.84 -33.47
C ASP A 201 0.70 -4.91 -32.27
N LEU A 202 -0.58 -4.67 -31.96
CA LEU A 202 -0.97 -3.82 -30.82
C LEU A 202 -0.70 -4.46 -29.45
N PHE A 203 -0.80 -5.79 -29.33
CA PHE A 203 -0.38 -6.49 -28.11
C PHE A 203 1.14 -6.33 -27.91
N ALA A 204 1.95 -6.50 -28.96
CA ALA A 204 3.40 -6.29 -28.90
C ALA A 204 3.76 -4.83 -28.54
N GLU A 205 3.12 -3.85 -29.17
CA GLU A 205 3.33 -2.41 -28.94
C GLU A 205 2.96 -1.97 -27.51
N VAL A 206 1.86 -2.49 -26.96
CA VAL A 206 1.37 -2.12 -25.62
C VAL A 206 2.15 -2.81 -24.50
N LEU A 207 2.56 -4.07 -24.70
CA LEU A 207 3.32 -4.84 -23.71
C LEU A 207 4.85 -4.60 -23.80
N GLY A 208 5.33 -3.95 -24.87
CA GLY A 208 6.77 -3.75 -25.08
C GLY A 208 7.52 -5.08 -25.30
N HIS A 209 6.90 -5.99 -26.04
CA HIS A 209 7.38 -7.36 -26.23
C HIS A 209 7.72 -7.66 -27.70
N GLY A 210 8.33 -8.83 -27.94
CA GLY A 210 8.54 -9.35 -29.29
C GLY A 210 7.23 -9.70 -30.02
N PRO A 211 7.30 -10.19 -31.27
CA PRO A 211 6.11 -10.48 -32.07
C PRO A 211 5.20 -11.51 -31.40
N VAL A 212 4.00 -11.06 -31.05
CA VAL A 212 2.94 -11.82 -30.36
C VAL A 212 2.20 -12.72 -31.36
N ALA A 213 1.88 -13.95 -30.98
CA ALA A 213 1.07 -14.87 -31.78
C ALA A 213 -0.44 -14.70 -31.47
N PRO A 214 -1.35 -15.11 -32.38
CA PRO A 214 -2.79 -14.92 -32.23
C PRO A 214 -3.42 -15.64 -31.04
N ASP A 215 -2.78 -16.71 -30.59
CA ASP A 215 -3.28 -17.59 -29.54
C ASP A 215 -2.56 -17.33 -28.19
N ASP A 216 -1.67 -16.33 -28.14
CA ASP A 216 -1.02 -15.87 -26.90
C ASP A 216 -1.98 -15.01 -26.05
N ASP A 217 -1.95 -15.20 -24.73
CA ASP A 217 -2.83 -14.51 -23.77
C ASP A 217 -2.16 -13.23 -23.23
N PHE A 218 -2.86 -12.10 -23.34
CA PHE A 218 -2.40 -10.77 -22.92
C PHE A 218 -1.88 -10.73 -21.48
N PHE A 219 -2.53 -11.44 -20.55
CA PHE A 219 -2.19 -11.44 -19.13
C PHE A 219 -1.10 -12.47 -18.80
N LEU A 220 -0.95 -13.52 -19.61
CA LEU A 220 0.22 -14.41 -19.53
C LEU A 220 1.50 -13.71 -20.04
N LEU A 221 1.37 -12.85 -21.06
CA LEU A 221 2.40 -11.94 -21.56
C LEU A 221 2.62 -10.68 -20.68
N GLY A 222 2.29 -10.75 -19.38
CA GLY A 222 2.55 -9.67 -18.42
C GLY A 222 1.54 -8.52 -18.41
N GLY A 223 0.46 -8.60 -19.19
CA GLY A 223 -0.62 -7.61 -19.21
C GLY A 223 -1.28 -7.40 -17.84
N HIS A 224 -1.66 -6.15 -17.57
CA HIS A 224 -2.22 -5.66 -16.31
C HIS A 224 -3.31 -4.62 -16.59
N SER A 225 -4.07 -4.19 -15.57
CA SER A 225 -5.26 -3.35 -15.78
C SER A 225 -4.98 -2.04 -16.53
N LEU A 226 -3.79 -1.45 -16.34
CA LEU A 226 -3.38 -0.22 -17.03
C LEU A 226 -3.02 -0.47 -18.50
N SER A 227 -2.26 -1.53 -18.81
CA SER A 227 -1.95 -1.88 -20.20
C SER A 227 -3.20 -2.39 -20.94
N ALA A 228 -4.12 -3.07 -20.27
CA ALA A 228 -5.43 -3.45 -20.79
C ALA A 228 -6.28 -2.23 -21.19
N ALA A 229 -6.36 -1.21 -20.33
CA ALA A 229 -7.04 0.04 -20.64
C ALA A 229 -6.36 0.78 -21.81
N ARG A 230 -5.02 0.87 -21.81
CA ARG A 230 -4.24 1.45 -22.92
C ARG A 230 -4.50 0.72 -24.25
N LEU A 231 -4.55 -0.61 -24.24
CA LEU A 231 -4.85 -1.41 -25.44
C LEU A 231 -6.25 -1.10 -25.98
N VAL A 232 -7.27 -1.04 -25.13
CA VAL A 232 -8.63 -0.63 -25.52
C VAL A 232 -8.65 0.78 -26.12
N THR A 233 -7.92 1.73 -25.54
CA THR A 233 -7.81 3.10 -26.05
C THR A 233 -7.18 3.16 -27.44
N VAL A 234 -6.08 2.43 -27.68
CA VAL A 234 -5.40 2.40 -28.99
C VAL A 234 -6.16 1.55 -30.03
N LEU A 235 -6.93 0.55 -29.59
CA LEU A 235 -7.87 -0.14 -30.46
C LEU A 235 -8.98 0.81 -30.93
N ARG A 236 -9.56 1.61 -30.04
CA ARG A 236 -10.59 2.61 -30.41
C ARG A 236 -10.06 3.63 -31.42
N SER A 237 -8.84 4.15 -31.21
CA SER A 237 -8.24 5.15 -32.13
C SER A 237 -7.92 4.56 -33.51
N ARG A 238 -7.44 3.31 -33.60
CA ARG A 238 -7.07 2.68 -34.89
C ARG A 238 -8.21 1.99 -35.63
N THR A 239 -9.27 1.56 -34.94
CA THR A 239 -10.36 0.75 -35.53
C THR A 239 -11.74 1.43 -35.53
N GLY A 240 -11.91 2.50 -34.75
CA GLY A 240 -13.20 3.16 -34.53
C GLY A 240 -14.18 2.41 -33.62
N ALA A 241 -13.93 1.14 -33.30
CA ALA A 241 -14.80 0.33 -32.47
C ALA A 241 -14.53 0.50 -30.97
N GLU A 242 -15.59 0.33 -30.19
CA GLU A 242 -15.59 0.55 -28.74
C GLU A 242 -15.75 -0.78 -28.01
N LEU A 243 -14.71 -1.19 -27.28
CA LEU A 243 -14.71 -2.39 -26.46
C LEU A 243 -14.65 -2.02 -24.97
N PRO A 244 -15.50 -2.60 -24.10
CA PRO A 244 -15.30 -2.48 -22.66
C PRO A 244 -14.03 -3.25 -22.25
N VAL A 245 -13.30 -2.78 -21.24
CA VAL A 245 -12.08 -3.47 -20.73
C VAL A 245 -12.35 -4.95 -20.39
N ARG A 246 -13.57 -5.26 -19.91
CA ARG A 246 -14.04 -6.63 -19.66
C ARG A 246 -13.94 -7.55 -20.88
N ALA A 247 -14.12 -7.06 -22.11
CA ALA A 247 -14.03 -7.87 -23.33
C ALA A 247 -12.65 -8.52 -23.48
N LEU A 248 -11.57 -7.83 -23.11
CA LEU A 248 -10.21 -8.39 -23.09
C LEU A 248 -10.03 -9.45 -21.99
N PHE A 249 -10.67 -9.30 -20.82
CA PHE A 249 -10.61 -10.30 -19.74
C PHE A 249 -11.39 -11.58 -20.05
N ASP A 250 -12.41 -11.48 -20.90
CA ASP A 250 -13.24 -12.60 -21.32
C ASP A 250 -12.70 -13.25 -22.62
N ALA A 251 -12.04 -12.46 -23.49
CA ALA A 251 -11.33 -12.87 -24.70
C ALA A 251 -9.87 -12.32 -24.76
N PRO A 252 -8.92 -12.90 -23.99
CA PRO A 252 -7.57 -12.35 -23.77
C PRO A 252 -6.53 -12.64 -24.86
N THR A 253 -6.88 -13.32 -25.96
CA THR A 253 -5.94 -13.60 -27.07
C THR A 253 -6.39 -12.88 -28.34
N PRO A 254 -5.49 -12.43 -29.25
CA PRO A 254 -5.88 -11.76 -30.49
C PRO A 254 -6.93 -12.55 -31.30
N ALA A 255 -6.77 -13.86 -31.42
CA ALA A 255 -7.69 -14.74 -32.14
C ALA A 255 -9.10 -14.80 -31.52
N ARG A 256 -9.20 -14.71 -30.19
CA ARG A 256 -10.48 -14.70 -29.47
C ARG A 256 -11.10 -13.30 -29.43
N LEU A 257 -10.30 -12.24 -29.44
CA LEU A 257 -10.77 -10.86 -29.43
C LEU A 257 -11.19 -10.37 -30.83
N THR A 258 -10.59 -10.91 -31.89
CA THR A 258 -10.93 -10.62 -33.31
C THR A 258 -12.44 -10.60 -33.58
N PRO A 259 -13.22 -11.69 -33.35
CA PRO A 259 -14.66 -11.69 -33.63
C PRO A 259 -15.48 -10.77 -32.72
N VAL A 260 -14.95 -10.41 -31.53
CA VAL A 260 -15.59 -9.45 -30.62
C VAL A 260 -15.40 -8.03 -31.12
N LEU A 261 -14.22 -7.73 -31.66
CA LEU A 261 -13.86 -6.45 -32.26
C LEU A 261 -14.59 -6.24 -33.60
N GLU A 262 -14.63 -7.25 -34.47
CA GLU A 262 -15.39 -7.23 -35.72
C GLU A 262 -16.89 -6.98 -35.46
N ALA A 263 -17.50 -7.69 -34.50
CA ALA A 263 -18.89 -7.44 -34.10
C ALA A 263 -19.12 -6.04 -33.50
N ALA A 264 -18.11 -5.44 -32.86
CA ALA A 264 -18.15 -4.06 -32.36
C ALA A 264 -17.91 -3.00 -33.44
N GLN A 265 -17.36 -3.36 -34.61
CA GLN A 265 -17.27 -2.52 -35.80
C GLN A 265 -18.57 -2.55 -36.62
N ASP A 266 -19.21 -3.72 -36.74
CA ASP A 266 -20.51 -3.88 -37.41
C ASP A 266 -21.69 -3.28 -36.62
N ALA A 267 -21.58 -3.26 -35.28
CA ALA A 267 -22.52 -2.54 -34.43
C ALA A 267 -22.44 -1.03 -34.71
N ARG A 268 -23.61 -0.38 -34.91
CA ARG A 268 -23.67 1.09 -34.92
C ARG A 268 -23.03 1.63 -33.64
N PRO A 269 -22.21 2.69 -33.71
CA PRO A 269 -21.43 3.16 -32.56
C PRO A 269 -22.35 3.49 -31.38
N SER A 270 -22.19 2.71 -30.30
CA SER A 270 -22.75 2.97 -28.98
C SER A 270 -22.27 4.34 -28.50
N ALA A 271 -23.10 5.06 -27.75
CA ALA A 271 -22.82 6.44 -27.34
C ALA A 271 -21.75 6.60 -26.23
N GLY A 272 -20.86 5.62 -26.02
CA GLY A 272 -19.95 5.58 -24.88
C GLY A 272 -18.85 6.64 -24.91
N TRP A 273 -18.12 6.76 -26.02
CA TRP A 273 -17.04 7.73 -26.23
C TRP A 273 -17.02 8.32 -27.66
N THR A 274 -18.19 8.54 -28.26
CA THR A 274 -18.35 8.86 -29.70
C THR A 274 -17.73 10.17 -30.19
N THR A 275 -17.30 11.06 -29.30
CA THR A 275 -16.65 12.32 -29.68
C THR A 275 -15.13 12.16 -29.62
N PRO A 276 -14.39 12.24 -30.75
CA PRO A 276 -12.94 12.15 -30.72
C PRO A 276 -12.32 13.36 -30.02
N LEU A 277 -11.24 13.15 -29.27
CA LEU A 277 -10.53 14.24 -28.60
C LEU A 277 -9.68 15.02 -29.60
N VAL A 278 -10.18 16.21 -29.99
CA VAL A 278 -9.54 17.11 -30.97
C VAL A 278 -9.42 18.53 -30.42
N ARG A 279 -8.51 19.31 -31.00
CA ARG A 279 -8.37 20.76 -30.74
C ARG A 279 -9.64 21.49 -31.12
N ARG A 280 -10.13 22.38 -30.26
CA ARG A 280 -11.39 23.12 -30.49
C ARG A 280 -11.27 24.63 -30.25
N PRO A 281 -12.20 25.44 -30.81
CA PRO A 281 -12.31 26.85 -30.45
C PRO A 281 -12.50 27.00 -28.94
N ARG A 282 -11.61 27.78 -28.30
CA ARG A 282 -11.66 28.00 -26.86
C ARG A 282 -12.67 29.11 -26.54
N PRO A 283 -13.52 28.96 -25.50
CA PRO A 283 -14.26 30.09 -24.95
C PRO A 283 -13.28 31.06 -24.27
N GLU A 284 -13.68 32.32 -24.10
CA GLU A 284 -12.87 33.37 -23.46
C GLU A 284 -12.39 32.98 -22.04
N ARG A 285 -13.24 32.24 -21.30
CA ARG A 285 -12.94 31.67 -19.99
C ARG A 285 -13.09 30.14 -20.04
N PRO A 286 -12.03 29.39 -20.39
CA PRO A 286 -12.07 27.93 -20.41
C PRO A 286 -12.37 27.37 -19.01
N PRO A 287 -13.44 26.58 -18.82
CA PRO A 287 -13.80 26.12 -17.49
C PRO A 287 -12.73 25.19 -16.90
N LEU A 288 -12.76 24.95 -15.59
CA LEU A 288 -11.91 23.92 -14.97
C LEU A 288 -12.35 22.50 -15.37
N SER A 289 -11.39 21.57 -15.41
CA SER A 289 -11.70 20.14 -15.43
C SER A 289 -12.43 19.75 -14.13
N PHE A 290 -13.11 18.62 -14.14
CA PHE A 290 -13.82 18.15 -12.93
C PHE A 290 -12.85 17.97 -11.75
N GLY A 291 -11.69 17.34 -12.02
CA GLY A 291 -10.58 17.22 -11.08
C GLY A 291 -9.99 18.54 -10.60
N GLN A 292 -9.65 19.47 -11.51
CA GLN A 292 -9.14 20.79 -11.14
C GLN A 292 -10.10 21.55 -10.23
N ARG A 293 -11.41 21.43 -10.45
CA ARG A 293 -12.45 22.07 -9.64
C ARG A 293 -12.49 21.50 -8.22
N ARG A 294 -12.32 20.17 -8.07
CA ARG A 294 -12.18 19.52 -6.76
C ARG A 294 -10.95 20.03 -6.02
N LEU A 295 -9.78 20.10 -6.68
CA LEU A 295 -8.54 20.59 -6.08
C LEU A 295 -8.64 22.07 -5.70
N SER A 296 -9.13 22.92 -6.60
CA SER A 296 -9.38 24.35 -6.34
C SER A 296 -10.36 24.60 -5.18
N PHE A 297 -11.34 23.72 -4.97
CA PHE A 297 -12.22 23.77 -3.80
C PHE A 297 -11.50 23.37 -2.50
N LEU A 298 -10.66 22.33 -2.52
CA LEU A 298 -9.88 21.90 -1.36
C LEU A 298 -8.90 22.99 -0.92
N ALA A 299 -8.15 23.56 -1.86
CA ALA A 299 -7.23 24.68 -1.65
C ALA A 299 -7.84 25.83 -0.84
N ARG A 300 -9.07 26.26 -1.20
CA ARG A 300 -9.80 27.34 -0.51
C ARG A 300 -10.44 26.93 0.81
N SER A 301 -10.89 25.68 0.94
CA SER A 301 -11.70 25.24 2.08
C SER A 301 -10.91 24.65 3.23
N GLN A 302 -9.70 24.15 2.97
CA GLN A 302 -8.80 23.54 3.97
C GLN A 302 -7.48 24.32 4.12
N GLY A 303 -7.17 25.20 3.16
CA GLY A 303 -5.85 25.79 3.00
C GLY A 303 -4.92 24.85 2.24
N GLU A 304 -3.95 25.41 1.51
CA GLU A 304 -2.89 24.62 0.89
C GLU A 304 -1.80 24.32 1.91
N ASP A 305 -1.59 23.04 2.21
CA ASP A 305 -0.58 22.51 3.13
C ASP A 305 0.56 21.76 2.40
N GLY A 306 0.55 21.79 1.06
CA GLY A 306 1.50 21.07 0.21
C GLY A 306 1.17 19.58 0.00
N SER A 307 0.07 19.05 0.55
CA SER A 307 -0.35 17.66 0.32
C SER A 307 -0.64 17.32 -1.15
N TYR A 308 -0.94 18.32 -1.98
CA TYR A 308 -1.13 18.20 -3.43
C TYR A 308 0.08 18.63 -4.26
N ASN A 309 1.25 18.80 -3.65
CA ASN A 309 2.51 18.90 -4.40
C ASN A 309 2.92 17.54 -4.98
N ILE A 310 3.64 17.57 -6.10
CA ILE A 310 4.37 16.43 -6.69
C ILE A 310 5.85 16.84 -6.79
N PRO A 311 6.66 16.59 -5.75
CA PRO A 311 8.05 17.00 -5.73
C PRO A 311 8.93 15.87 -6.27
N LEU A 312 9.51 16.11 -7.44
CA LEU A 312 10.38 15.18 -8.17
C LEU A 312 11.83 15.64 -8.05
N ALA A 313 12.63 14.92 -7.27
CA ALA A 313 14.06 15.16 -7.14
C ALA A 313 14.85 14.31 -8.15
N LEU A 314 15.74 14.97 -8.90
CA LEU A 314 16.79 14.35 -9.70
C LEU A 314 18.12 14.60 -8.98
N ASP A 315 18.69 13.58 -8.36
CA ASP A 315 20.06 13.68 -7.84
C ASP A 315 21.06 13.61 -9.02
N LEU A 316 22.16 14.35 -8.94
CA LEU A 316 23.07 14.60 -10.06
C LEU A 316 24.49 14.22 -9.68
N THR A 317 25.21 13.58 -10.61
CA THR A 317 26.64 13.22 -10.43
C THR A 317 27.60 14.26 -10.99
N ASP A 318 27.13 15.01 -11.98
CA ASP A 318 27.91 15.94 -12.77
C ASP A 318 27.21 17.30 -12.79
N ARG A 319 27.95 18.40 -12.93
CA ARG A 319 27.34 19.73 -12.89
C ARG A 319 26.43 19.98 -14.09
N LEU A 320 25.22 20.46 -13.85
CA LEU A 320 24.36 20.98 -14.92
C LEU A 320 24.79 22.39 -15.35
N ASP A 321 24.54 22.73 -16.61
CA ASP A 321 24.54 24.09 -17.14
C ASP A 321 23.19 24.74 -16.77
N PRO A 322 23.16 25.74 -15.85
CA PRO A 322 21.91 26.34 -15.39
C PRO A 322 21.19 27.13 -16.49
N ASP A 323 21.92 27.65 -17.48
CA ASP A 323 21.34 28.46 -18.55
C ASP A 323 20.77 27.60 -19.67
N ALA A 324 21.42 26.46 -19.98
CA ALA A 324 20.80 25.42 -20.81
C ALA A 324 19.55 24.85 -20.13
N LEU A 325 19.55 24.69 -18.81
CA LEU A 325 18.39 24.25 -18.04
C LEU A 325 17.25 25.28 -18.03
N ARG A 326 17.53 26.57 -17.79
CA ARG A 326 16.54 27.67 -17.92
C ARG A 326 15.84 27.65 -19.27
N ARG A 327 16.62 27.62 -20.36
CA ARG A 327 16.09 27.57 -21.72
C ARG A 327 15.26 26.30 -21.98
N ALA A 328 15.70 25.16 -21.48
CA ALA A 328 14.98 23.89 -21.61
C ALA A 328 13.64 23.89 -20.85
N LEU A 329 13.59 24.48 -19.65
CA LEU A 329 12.35 24.66 -18.88
C LEU A 329 11.35 25.59 -19.60
N ALA A 330 11.84 26.68 -20.21
CA ALA A 330 11.02 27.55 -21.05
C ALA A 330 10.48 26.81 -22.30
N ASP A 331 11.28 25.99 -22.97
CA ASP A 331 10.82 25.16 -24.10
C ASP A 331 9.70 24.17 -23.68
N VAL A 332 9.85 23.53 -22.52
CA VAL A 332 8.87 22.59 -21.96
C VAL A 332 7.57 23.30 -21.55
N ALA A 333 7.65 24.50 -20.96
CA ALA A 333 6.46 25.29 -20.61
C ALA A 333 5.79 25.98 -21.82
N ALA A 334 6.55 26.30 -22.88
CA ALA A 334 5.97 26.73 -24.15
C ALA A 334 5.10 25.60 -24.75
N ARG A 335 5.63 24.38 -24.75
CA ARG A 335 4.98 23.15 -25.23
C ARG A 335 3.76 22.73 -24.40
N HIS A 336 3.89 22.65 -23.08
CA HIS A 336 2.84 22.20 -22.16
C HIS A 336 2.16 23.39 -21.49
N GLU A 337 1.10 23.91 -22.13
CA GLU A 337 0.37 25.11 -21.68
C GLU A 337 -0.05 25.07 -20.20
N ILE A 338 -0.31 23.88 -19.66
CA ILE A 338 -0.73 23.69 -18.27
C ILE A 338 0.34 24.13 -17.26
N LEU A 339 1.63 24.05 -17.60
CA LEU A 339 2.74 24.50 -16.75
C LEU A 339 2.81 26.03 -16.60
N ARG A 340 2.14 26.76 -17.51
CA ARG A 340 1.95 28.22 -17.48
C ARG A 340 0.46 28.60 -17.34
N THR A 341 -0.36 27.73 -16.76
CA THR A 341 -1.78 27.99 -16.50
C THR A 341 -2.03 28.28 -15.03
N VAL A 342 -2.69 29.40 -14.74
CA VAL A 342 -3.17 29.77 -13.39
C VAL A 342 -4.69 29.69 -13.34
N LEU A 343 -5.29 29.52 -12.15
CA LEU A 343 -6.73 29.33 -11.97
C LEU A 343 -7.41 30.49 -11.23
N PRO A 344 -7.53 31.68 -11.86
CA PRO A 344 -8.15 32.86 -11.25
C PRO A 344 -9.63 32.65 -10.92
N VAL A 345 -10.14 33.53 -10.06
CA VAL A 345 -11.51 33.47 -9.52
C VAL A 345 -12.19 34.82 -9.63
N GLN A 346 -13.45 34.84 -10.06
CA GLN A 346 -14.26 36.06 -10.09
C GLN A 346 -15.74 35.71 -9.89
N GLY A 347 -16.40 36.34 -8.92
CA GLY A 347 -17.82 36.08 -8.63
C GLY A 347 -18.15 34.69 -8.05
N GLY A 348 -17.13 33.86 -7.81
CA GLY A 348 -17.27 32.45 -7.42
C GLY A 348 -16.92 31.47 -8.55
N ASP A 349 -16.93 31.92 -9.80
CA ASP A 349 -16.48 31.15 -10.95
C ASP A 349 -14.96 31.15 -11.08
N ALA A 350 -14.40 30.00 -11.45
CA ALA A 350 -12.98 29.81 -11.71
C ALA A 350 -12.77 29.19 -13.10
N TRP A 351 -11.72 29.63 -13.79
CA TRP A 351 -11.39 29.22 -15.17
C TRP A 351 -9.89 28.97 -15.33
N GLN A 352 -9.49 28.28 -16.39
CA GLN A 352 -8.09 28.07 -16.76
C GLN A 352 -7.59 29.30 -17.53
N GLN A 353 -6.71 30.10 -16.92
CA GLN A 353 -6.01 31.19 -17.60
C GLN A 353 -4.62 30.73 -18.01
N VAL A 354 -4.47 30.38 -19.29
CA VAL A 354 -3.18 30.11 -19.92
C VAL A 354 -2.44 31.43 -20.09
N LEU A 355 -1.27 31.57 -19.47
CA LEU A 355 -0.42 32.76 -19.59
C LEU A 355 0.45 32.68 -20.86
N ASP A 356 0.88 33.85 -21.35
CA ASP A 356 1.91 33.92 -22.39
C ASP A 356 3.27 33.50 -21.83
N ILE A 357 4.06 32.76 -22.63
CA ILE A 357 5.33 32.21 -22.17
C ILE A 357 6.34 33.28 -21.75
N ALA A 358 6.41 34.43 -22.43
CA ALA A 358 7.34 35.51 -22.08
C ALA A 358 6.95 36.23 -20.78
N SER A 359 5.75 35.96 -20.25
CA SER A 359 5.27 36.44 -18.94
C SER A 359 5.27 35.33 -17.87
N ALA A 360 5.64 34.10 -18.22
CA ALA A 360 5.46 32.90 -17.40
C ALA A 360 6.57 31.84 -17.58
N GLU A 361 7.80 32.27 -17.90
CA GLU A 361 8.96 31.38 -17.95
C GLU A 361 9.22 30.73 -16.58
N PRO A 362 9.42 29.41 -16.47
CA PRO A 362 9.65 28.76 -15.18
C PRO A 362 10.97 29.21 -14.54
N ALA A 363 10.88 29.76 -13.34
CA ALA A 363 12.06 30.21 -12.60
C ALA A 363 12.93 29.02 -12.15
N LEU A 364 14.23 29.10 -12.45
CA LEU A 364 15.27 28.24 -11.90
C LEU A 364 16.01 28.96 -10.77
N THR A 365 15.68 28.60 -9.54
CA THR A 365 16.37 29.08 -8.33
C THR A 365 17.60 28.22 -8.06
N GLU A 366 18.79 28.81 -8.07
CA GLU A 366 20.03 28.12 -7.65
C GLU A 366 20.26 28.37 -6.16
N VAL A 367 20.48 27.31 -5.37
CA VAL A 367 20.66 27.41 -3.91
C VAL A 367 21.84 26.55 -3.46
N THR A 368 22.88 27.19 -2.93
CA THR A 368 23.98 26.49 -2.25
C THR A 368 23.63 26.28 -0.78
N VAL A 369 23.81 25.05 -0.27
CA VAL A 369 23.51 24.66 1.11
C VAL A 369 24.62 23.74 1.66
N PRO A 370 24.90 23.71 2.97
CA PRO A 370 25.77 22.68 3.55
C PRO A 370 25.22 21.28 3.24
N GLU A 371 26.11 20.31 2.96
CA GLU A 371 25.69 18.94 2.62
C GLU A 371 24.80 18.30 3.70
N ALA A 372 25.04 18.60 4.98
CA ALA A 372 24.24 18.15 6.11
C ALA A 372 22.79 18.70 6.12
N GLU A 373 22.55 19.89 5.55
CA GLU A 373 21.22 20.52 5.50
C GLU A 373 20.43 20.14 4.24
N LEU A 374 21.09 19.58 3.21
CA LEU A 374 20.52 19.37 1.88
C LEU A 374 19.17 18.63 1.90
N ALA A 375 19.05 17.56 2.70
CA ALA A 375 17.83 16.76 2.80
C ALA A 375 16.65 17.57 3.36
N ASP A 376 16.86 18.30 4.45
CA ASP A 376 15.82 19.11 5.11
C ASP A 376 15.40 20.30 4.23
N ARG A 377 16.35 20.90 3.50
CA ARG A 377 16.07 22.00 2.55
C ARG A 377 15.27 21.52 1.33
N ILE A 378 15.54 20.31 0.83
CA ILE A 378 14.73 19.66 -0.23
C ILE A 378 13.32 19.38 0.28
N VAL A 379 13.16 18.80 1.48
CA VAL A 379 11.84 18.50 2.07
C VAL A 379 11.03 19.79 2.34
N ALA A 380 11.68 20.86 2.82
CA ALA A 380 11.00 22.13 3.07
C ALA A 380 10.43 22.78 1.80
N GLU A 381 11.18 22.80 0.69
CA GLU A 381 10.69 23.36 -0.58
C GLU A 381 9.67 22.43 -1.27
N ALA A 382 9.82 21.10 -1.09
CA ALA A 382 8.85 20.10 -1.51
C ALA A 382 7.50 20.21 -0.78
N ALA A 383 7.51 20.61 0.50
CA ALA A 383 6.31 20.82 1.32
C ALA A 383 5.69 22.23 1.17
N ARG A 384 6.42 23.21 0.64
CA ARG A 384 5.94 24.58 0.47
C ARG A 384 4.64 24.62 -0.38
N PRO A 385 3.54 25.25 0.10
CA PRO A 385 2.30 25.45 -0.65
C PRO A 385 2.45 26.18 -2.00
N PHE A 386 1.47 26.01 -2.89
CA PHE A 386 1.29 26.81 -4.11
C PHE A 386 0.10 27.76 -4.00
N ALA A 387 0.23 28.98 -4.51
CA ALA A 387 -0.88 29.91 -4.69
C ALA A 387 -1.56 29.74 -6.07
N VAL A 388 -2.21 28.59 -6.30
CA VAL A 388 -2.70 28.11 -7.63
C VAL A 388 -3.59 29.07 -8.45
N GLU A 389 -4.09 30.13 -7.83
CA GLU A 389 -4.88 31.18 -8.49
C GLU A 389 -4.01 32.22 -9.22
N TYR A 390 -2.73 32.36 -8.82
CA TYR A 390 -1.80 33.41 -9.27
C TYR A 390 -0.35 32.92 -9.53
N GLU A 391 0.07 31.80 -8.93
CA GLU A 391 1.39 31.18 -9.09
C GLU A 391 1.32 30.04 -10.12
N THR A 392 2.30 29.96 -11.03
CA THR A 392 2.38 28.85 -12.00
C THR A 392 2.66 27.53 -11.29
N PRO A 393 2.08 26.40 -11.76
CA PRO A 393 2.08 25.12 -11.04
C PRO A 393 3.39 24.33 -11.18
N LEU A 394 4.52 25.01 -11.35
CA LEU A 394 5.88 24.46 -11.48
C LEU A 394 6.89 25.40 -10.81
N ARG A 395 7.62 24.88 -9.81
CA ARG A 395 8.81 25.50 -9.21
C ARG A 395 10.02 24.62 -9.48
N THR A 396 11.16 25.23 -9.81
CA THR A 396 12.41 24.49 -10.05
C THR A 396 13.56 25.05 -9.22
N VAL A 397 14.25 24.17 -8.50
CA VAL A 397 15.34 24.55 -7.60
C VAL A 397 16.53 23.62 -7.82
N LEU A 398 17.67 24.19 -8.19
CA LEU A 398 18.95 23.47 -8.30
C LEU A 398 19.73 23.66 -6.99
N PHE A 399 19.67 22.65 -6.13
CA PHE A 399 20.48 22.61 -4.93
C PHE A 399 21.92 22.21 -5.25
N THR A 400 22.88 22.89 -4.65
CA THR A 400 24.31 22.54 -4.70
C THR A 400 24.83 22.34 -3.29
N ALA A 401 25.45 21.19 -3.01
CA ALA A 401 26.03 20.90 -1.71
C ALA A 401 27.42 21.57 -1.56
N GLU A 402 27.58 22.40 -0.54
CA GLU A 402 28.90 22.81 -0.03
C GLU A 402 29.40 21.72 0.96
N PRO A 403 30.61 21.15 0.75
CA PRO A 403 31.20 20.24 1.72
C PRO A 403 31.61 20.98 3.00
N GLU A 404 31.62 20.28 4.13
CA GLU A 404 31.93 20.89 5.43
C GLU A 404 33.33 21.51 5.47
N ARG A 405 33.42 22.75 5.96
CA ARG A 405 34.67 23.54 6.01
C ARG A 405 35.61 23.06 7.13
N GLY A 406 36.18 21.88 6.92
CA GLY A 406 37.10 21.22 7.84
C GLY A 406 37.63 19.87 7.36
N THR A 407 37.07 19.28 6.29
CA THR A 407 37.61 18.02 5.75
C THR A 407 38.99 18.22 5.11
N ASP A 408 39.77 17.13 5.10
CA ASP A 408 41.20 17.17 4.83
C ASP A 408 41.52 17.65 3.40
N ARG A 409 42.73 18.17 3.18
CA ARG A 409 43.19 18.76 1.90
C ARG A 409 43.18 17.76 0.73
N ARG A 410 42.90 16.48 1.02
CA ARG A 410 42.68 15.36 0.09
C ARG A 410 41.30 15.36 -0.57
N GLU A 411 40.31 16.09 -0.04
CA GLU A 411 38.95 16.15 -0.62
C GLU A 411 38.84 17.10 -1.83
N GLN A 412 39.94 17.76 -2.21
CA GLN A 412 40.09 18.63 -3.38
C GLN A 412 40.05 17.80 -4.69
N GLY A 413 38.89 17.20 -4.97
CA GLY A 413 38.66 16.24 -6.05
C GLY A 413 37.35 15.44 -5.95
N LYS A 414 36.57 15.55 -4.86
CA LYS A 414 35.19 15.01 -4.83
C LYS A 414 34.31 15.73 -5.87
N PRO A 415 33.46 15.03 -6.62
CA PRO A 415 32.47 15.67 -7.49
C PRO A 415 31.45 16.45 -6.66
N VAL A 416 31.00 17.59 -7.20
CA VAL A 416 30.05 18.48 -6.52
C VAL A 416 28.65 17.90 -6.63
N ARG A 417 28.11 17.39 -5.51
CA ARG A 417 26.73 16.90 -5.44
C ARG A 417 25.75 18.05 -5.73
N GLN A 418 24.85 17.81 -6.68
CA GLN A 418 23.70 18.66 -6.95
C GLN A 418 22.42 17.83 -6.94
N THR A 419 21.30 18.47 -6.62
CA THR A 419 19.96 17.88 -6.78
C THR A 419 19.05 18.91 -7.44
N LEU A 420 18.50 18.58 -8.60
CA LEU A 420 17.45 19.38 -9.24
C LEU A 420 16.10 18.91 -8.70
N LEU A 421 15.43 19.78 -7.94
CA LEU A 421 14.06 19.57 -7.48
C LEU A 421 13.08 20.27 -8.43
N LEU A 422 12.20 19.49 -9.04
CA LEU A 422 11.04 19.95 -9.79
C LEU A 422 9.80 19.75 -8.90
N VAL A 423 9.25 20.82 -8.34
CA VAL A 423 7.98 20.74 -7.59
C VAL A 423 6.86 21.14 -8.53
N LEU A 424 5.96 20.21 -8.84
CA LEU A 424 4.72 20.49 -9.55
C LEU A 424 3.56 20.54 -8.57
N HIS A 425 2.45 21.15 -8.97
CA HIS A 425 1.17 20.99 -8.27
C HIS A 425 0.24 20.01 -9.01
N HIS A 426 -0.48 19.16 -8.28
CA HIS A 426 -1.36 18.14 -8.85
C HIS A 426 -2.39 18.74 -9.83
N ILE A 427 -2.79 20.00 -9.64
CA ILE A 427 -3.76 20.71 -10.49
C ILE A 427 -3.33 20.86 -11.97
N ALA A 428 -2.06 20.59 -12.26
CA ALA A 428 -1.44 20.64 -13.58
C ALA A 428 -0.73 19.35 -14.01
N ALA A 429 -0.61 18.36 -13.13
CA ALA A 429 0.14 17.14 -13.38
C ALA A 429 -0.39 15.95 -12.56
N ASP A 430 -0.30 14.77 -13.14
CA ASP A 430 -0.52 13.48 -12.49
C ASP A 430 0.72 12.58 -12.66
N GLU A 431 0.73 11.40 -12.03
CA GLU A 431 1.84 10.45 -12.11
C GLU A 431 2.18 10.08 -13.57
N GLY A 432 1.15 9.96 -14.44
CA GLY A 432 1.33 9.72 -15.87
C GLY A 432 1.95 10.90 -16.64
N SER A 433 1.93 12.11 -16.08
CA SER A 433 2.57 13.30 -16.66
C SER A 433 4.08 13.35 -16.43
N LEU A 434 4.61 12.62 -15.45
CA LEU A 434 6.01 12.75 -15.03
C LEU A 434 6.99 12.18 -16.07
N GLN A 435 6.62 11.10 -16.76
CA GLN A 435 7.44 10.52 -17.82
C GLN A 435 7.55 11.41 -19.07
N PRO A 436 6.47 11.93 -19.69
CA PRO A 436 6.59 12.85 -20.82
C PRO A 436 7.26 14.17 -20.43
N LEU A 437 7.01 14.69 -19.21
CA LEU A 437 7.69 15.87 -18.69
C LEU A 437 9.23 15.69 -18.65
N LEU A 438 9.71 14.57 -18.11
CA LEU A 438 11.14 14.26 -18.07
C LEU A 438 11.72 14.02 -19.47
N ALA A 439 10.99 13.33 -20.35
CA ALA A 439 11.44 13.06 -21.71
C ALA A 439 11.61 14.35 -22.54
N ASP A 440 10.62 15.26 -22.47
CA ASP A 440 10.70 16.57 -23.13
C ASP A 440 11.80 17.44 -22.52
N LEU A 441 11.96 17.43 -21.19
CA LEU A 441 13.04 18.18 -20.52
C LEU A 441 14.43 17.66 -20.91
N ALA A 442 14.61 16.34 -21.00
CA ALA A 442 15.85 15.72 -21.46
C ALA A 442 16.17 16.10 -22.92
N ALA A 443 15.18 16.05 -23.81
CA ALA A 443 15.31 16.44 -25.21
C ALA A 443 15.62 17.94 -25.35
N ALA A 444 14.91 18.80 -24.60
CA ALA A 444 15.14 20.24 -24.55
C ALA A 444 16.55 20.58 -24.07
N TYR A 445 16.97 20.02 -22.93
CA TYR A 445 18.30 20.22 -22.38
C TYR A 445 19.42 19.71 -23.32
N THR A 446 19.21 18.56 -23.98
CA THR A 446 20.15 18.04 -25.01
C THR A 446 20.37 19.04 -26.15
N ALA A 447 19.31 19.66 -26.65
CA ALA A 447 19.40 20.65 -27.73
C ALA A 447 20.08 21.94 -27.24
N ARG A 448 19.69 22.44 -26.05
CA ARG A 448 20.23 23.68 -25.49
C ARG A 448 21.71 23.59 -25.13
N LEU A 449 22.21 22.42 -24.69
CA LEU A 449 23.65 22.14 -24.54
C LEU A 449 24.42 22.18 -25.87
N ARG A 450 23.76 21.89 -27.00
CA ARG A 450 24.34 21.96 -28.36
C ARG A 450 24.16 23.33 -29.01
N GLY A 451 23.62 24.31 -28.29
CA GLY A 451 23.31 25.65 -28.82
C GLY A 451 22.10 25.68 -29.77
N THR A 452 21.32 24.60 -29.89
CA THR A 452 20.17 24.51 -30.79
C THR A 452 18.84 24.62 -30.06
N GLY A 453 17.76 24.95 -30.78
CA GLY A 453 16.39 24.77 -30.29
C GLY A 453 15.96 23.30 -30.40
N PRO A 454 15.10 22.79 -29.50
CA PRO A 454 14.69 21.39 -29.53
C PRO A 454 13.59 21.09 -30.55
N SER A 455 13.61 19.88 -31.11
CA SER A 455 12.64 19.41 -32.11
C SER A 455 11.46 18.70 -31.44
N LEU A 456 10.65 19.45 -30.68
CA LEU A 456 9.48 18.91 -29.96
C LEU A 456 8.22 19.06 -30.84
N SER A 457 7.70 17.94 -31.35
CA SER A 457 6.51 17.90 -32.23
C SER A 457 5.24 18.35 -31.50
N ARG A 458 4.55 19.39 -32.00
CA ARG A 458 3.37 19.99 -31.33
C ARG A 458 2.36 18.92 -30.88
N LEU A 459 1.93 18.99 -29.62
CA LEU A 459 0.96 18.06 -29.02
C LEU A 459 -0.36 18.01 -29.82
N PRO A 460 -1.01 16.84 -29.96
CA PRO A 460 -2.28 16.71 -30.66
C PRO A 460 -3.36 17.64 -30.10
N VAL A 461 -3.44 17.75 -28.77
CA VAL A 461 -4.40 18.56 -28.00
C VAL A 461 -3.72 19.19 -26.77
N ASP A 462 -4.37 20.21 -26.17
CA ASP A 462 -3.94 20.79 -24.90
C ASP A 462 -4.94 20.44 -23.77
N HIS A 463 -4.57 20.65 -22.50
CA HIS A 463 -5.44 20.32 -21.35
C HIS A 463 -6.81 21.04 -21.36
N VAL A 464 -6.92 22.19 -22.03
CA VAL A 464 -8.19 22.89 -22.26
C VAL A 464 -9.12 22.09 -23.18
N ASP A 465 -8.60 21.48 -24.25
CA ASP A 465 -9.38 20.67 -25.19
C ASP A 465 -9.93 19.40 -24.48
N PHE A 466 -9.07 18.74 -23.69
CA PHE A 466 -9.45 17.65 -22.78
C PHE A 466 -10.55 18.08 -21.81
N THR A 467 -10.41 19.25 -21.18
CA THR A 467 -11.38 19.75 -20.21
C THR A 467 -12.76 19.94 -20.82
N LEU A 468 -12.84 20.46 -22.04
CA LEU A 468 -14.10 20.58 -22.77
C LEU A 468 -14.64 19.18 -23.12
N TRP A 469 -13.79 18.27 -23.60
CA TRP A 469 -14.17 16.93 -24.06
C TRP A 469 -14.65 16.01 -22.94
N GLN A 470 -14.01 16.08 -21.76
CA GLN A 470 -14.44 15.38 -20.56
C GLN A 470 -15.86 15.80 -20.16
N ARG A 471 -16.23 17.08 -20.35
CA ARG A 471 -17.57 17.59 -20.01
C ARG A 471 -18.63 17.09 -20.97
N ASP A 472 -18.34 17.07 -22.27
CA ASP A 472 -19.24 16.52 -23.30
C ASP A 472 -19.45 15.01 -23.08
N THR A 473 -18.38 14.27 -22.81
CA THR A 473 -18.38 12.81 -22.56
C THR A 473 -19.16 12.45 -21.30
N VAL A 474 -18.95 13.18 -20.20
CA VAL A 474 -19.68 13.00 -18.94
C VAL A 474 -21.16 13.37 -19.10
N ALA A 475 -21.50 14.39 -19.90
CA ALA A 475 -22.88 14.74 -20.18
C ALA A 475 -23.60 13.66 -21.01
N ALA A 476 -22.93 13.07 -22.01
CA ALA A 476 -23.51 12.04 -22.88
C ALA A 476 -23.80 10.71 -22.14
N ASN A 477 -22.99 10.36 -21.14
CA ASN A 477 -23.10 9.10 -20.40
C ASN A 477 -23.73 9.24 -19.01
N HIS A 478 -24.12 10.47 -18.63
CA HIS A 478 -24.37 10.88 -17.24
C HIS A 478 -25.25 9.90 -16.46
N ASP A 479 -26.44 9.62 -16.98
CA ASP A 479 -27.49 8.94 -16.22
C ASP A 479 -27.18 7.44 -16.04
N ALA A 480 -26.56 6.80 -17.04
CA ALA A 480 -26.16 5.40 -16.98
C ALA A 480 -25.02 5.18 -15.96
N ASP A 481 -24.02 6.06 -15.93
CA ASP A 481 -22.95 6.00 -14.95
C ASP A 481 -23.46 6.39 -13.54
N ALA A 482 -24.34 7.39 -13.44
CA ALA A 482 -24.93 7.81 -12.17
C ALA A 482 -25.85 6.73 -11.56
N ASP A 483 -26.66 6.02 -12.37
CA ASP A 483 -27.48 4.89 -11.91
C ASP A 483 -26.61 3.73 -11.39
N TYR A 484 -25.50 3.40 -12.08
CA TYR A 484 -24.54 2.42 -11.58
C TYR A 484 -23.97 2.84 -10.22
N TRP A 485 -23.41 4.05 -10.11
CA TRP A 485 -22.75 4.50 -8.88
C TRP A 485 -23.74 4.66 -7.70
N ARG A 486 -24.94 5.19 -7.94
CA ARG A 486 -26.02 5.25 -6.92
C ARG A 486 -26.44 3.86 -6.45
N THR A 487 -26.49 2.88 -7.36
CA THR A 487 -26.85 1.49 -7.01
C THR A 487 -25.73 0.80 -6.23
N ARG A 488 -24.48 0.87 -6.73
CA ARG A 488 -23.31 0.18 -6.15
C ARG A 488 -22.98 0.68 -4.74
N LEU A 489 -23.10 1.98 -4.50
CA LEU A 489 -22.78 2.63 -3.22
C LEU A 489 -24.00 2.75 -2.29
N SER A 490 -25.16 2.21 -2.68
CA SER A 490 -26.36 2.21 -1.85
C SER A 490 -26.14 1.48 -0.52
N GLY A 491 -26.28 2.19 0.60
CA GLY A 491 -26.04 1.65 1.94
C GLY A 491 -24.57 1.28 2.21
N ALA A 492 -23.60 1.88 1.52
CA ALA A 492 -22.19 1.77 1.87
C ALA A 492 -21.89 2.48 3.22
N PRO A 493 -20.85 2.07 3.97
CA PRO A 493 -20.53 2.65 5.27
C PRO A 493 -20.06 4.11 5.16
N GLU A 494 -20.63 4.99 5.98
CA GLU A 494 -20.26 6.42 6.05
C GLU A 494 -18.80 6.65 6.44
N GLN A 495 -18.24 5.78 7.29
CA GLN A 495 -16.85 5.82 7.72
C GLN A 495 -16.35 4.41 8.05
N LEU A 496 -15.15 4.07 7.60
CA LEU A 496 -14.42 2.87 8.02
C LEU A 496 -13.99 2.97 9.49
N ILE A 497 -14.19 1.89 10.24
CA ILE A 497 -13.78 1.76 11.65
C ILE A 497 -12.38 1.15 11.69
N LEU A 498 -11.38 1.89 11.22
CA LEU A 498 -9.98 1.47 11.34
C LEU A 498 -9.54 1.48 12.82
N PRO A 499 -8.57 0.63 13.22
CA PRO A 499 -8.04 0.58 14.59
C PRO A 499 -7.11 1.77 14.87
N TRP A 500 -7.68 2.98 14.91
CA TRP A 500 -6.97 4.24 15.14
C TRP A 500 -6.15 4.21 16.43
N SER A 501 -4.93 4.75 16.39
CA SER A 501 -4.10 4.90 17.59
C SER A 501 -4.52 6.12 18.43
N ARG A 502 -5.30 7.04 17.85
CA ARG A 502 -5.66 8.36 18.39
C ARG A 502 -7.09 8.75 17.95
N PRO A 503 -7.79 9.63 18.69
CA PRO A 503 -9.08 10.18 18.26
C PRO A 503 -8.99 10.98 16.96
N ARG A 504 -10.04 10.96 16.15
CA ARG A 504 -10.11 11.75 14.90
C ARG A 504 -10.20 13.26 15.19
N PRO A 505 -9.36 14.11 14.58
CA PRO A 505 -9.56 15.56 14.53
C PRO A 505 -10.63 15.96 13.50
N ASP A 506 -11.36 17.05 13.76
CA ASP A 506 -12.40 17.61 12.88
C ASP A 506 -11.85 18.30 11.60
N ARG A 507 -10.75 17.77 11.02
CA ARG A 507 -10.20 18.20 9.73
C ARG A 507 -9.73 17.02 8.88
N THR A 508 -9.96 17.15 7.58
CA THR A 508 -9.48 16.24 6.53
C THR A 508 -7.99 16.52 6.30
N GLY A 509 -7.23 15.49 5.88
CA GLY A 509 -5.77 15.58 5.72
C GLY A 509 -5.02 15.82 7.03
N GLY A 510 -3.70 15.96 6.97
CA GLY A 510 -2.87 16.23 8.15
C GLY A 510 -1.42 15.76 8.05
N PRO A 511 -0.61 15.97 9.11
CA PRO A 511 0.82 15.64 9.11
C PRO A 511 1.04 14.14 8.89
N ALA A 512 1.80 13.82 7.85
CA ALA A 512 2.03 12.47 7.36
C ALA A 512 3.34 11.85 7.85
N ARG A 513 3.41 10.52 7.75
CA ARG A 513 4.67 9.78 7.66
C ARG A 513 4.49 8.60 6.71
N THR A 514 5.56 8.24 5.99
CA THR A 514 5.58 7.06 5.12
C THR A 514 6.32 5.91 5.82
N HIS A 515 5.71 4.74 5.87
CA HIS A 515 6.34 3.49 6.28
C HIS A 515 6.61 2.62 5.04
N HIS A 516 7.88 2.34 4.78
CA HIS A 516 8.31 1.54 3.64
C HIS A 516 8.37 0.06 4.00
N PHE A 517 7.97 -0.80 3.07
CA PHE A 517 8.10 -2.25 3.17
C PHE A 517 8.49 -2.84 1.81
N VAL A 518 8.89 -4.11 1.78
CA VAL A 518 9.32 -4.82 0.57
C VAL A 518 8.44 -6.05 0.41
N LEU A 519 7.95 -6.28 -0.81
CA LEU A 519 7.48 -7.60 -1.22
C LEU A 519 8.71 -8.29 -1.82
N ASP A 520 9.13 -9.42 -1.25
CA ASP A 520 10.23 -10.16 -1.84
C ASP A 520 9.84 -10.75 -3.20
N SER A 521 10.83 -11.03 -4.05
CA SER A 521 10.61 -11.49 -5.42
C SER A 521 9.92 -12.85 -5.49
N GLU A 522 9.98 -13.66 -4.43
CA GLU A 522 9.37 -14.99 -4.38
C GLU A 522 7.88 -14.87 -3.98
N LEU A 523 7.53 -14.02 -3.03
CA LEU A 523 6.15 -13.61 -2.77
C LEU A 523 5.50 -12.94 -4.00
N GLN A 524 6.20 -12.02 -4.66
CA GLN A 524 5.69 -11.35 -5.87
C GLN A 524 5.52 -12.33 -7.04
N ARG A 525 6.42 -13.32 -7.17
CA ARG A 525 6.26 -14.42 -8.13
C ARG A 525 5.00 -15.25 -7.84
N ARG A 526 4.71 -15.56 -6.56
CA ARG A 526 3.46 -16.26 -6.17
C ARG A 526 2.22 -15.39 -6.46
N VAL A 527 2.23 -14.10 -6.13
CA VAL A 527 1.13 -13.15 -6.42
C VAL A 527 0.86 -13.06 -7.93
N ARG A 528 1.90 -12.86 -8.76
CA ARG A 528 1.79 -12.85 -10.23
C ARG A 528 1.32 -14.21 -10.77
N ALA A 529 1.74 -15.32 -10.18
CA ALA A 529 1.28 -16.66 -10.57
C ALA A 529 -0.22 -16.88 -10.27
N LEU A 530 -0.70 -16.47 -9.10
CA LEU A 530 -2.12 -16.55 -8.71
C LEU A 530 -3.00 -15.68 -9.62
N ALA A 531 -2.54 -14.48 -9.96
CA ALA A 531 -3.23 -13.59 -10.89
C ALA A 531 -3.49 -14.29 -12.24
N ARG A 532 -2.44 -14.85 -12.86
CA ARG A 532 -2.54 -15.63 -14.11
C ARG A 532 -3.48 -16.84 -13.96
N GLN A 533 -3.34 -17.64 -12.90
CA GLN A 533 -4.16 -18.83 -12.66
C GLN A 533 -5.66 -18.52 -12.55
N THR A 534 -6.00 -17.38 -11.96
CA THR A 534 -7.40 -16.93 -11.76
C THR A 534 -7.93 -16.02 -12.86
N ARG A 535 -7.12 -15.72 -13.89
CA ARG A 535 -7.40 -14.70 -14.91
C ARG A 535 -7.78 -13.35 -14.29
N THR A 536 -7.01 -12.92 -13.31
CA THR A 536 -7.08 -11.60 -12.68
C THR A 536 -5.75 -10.86 -12.88
N THR A 537 -5.67 -9.59 -12.49
CA THR A 537 -4.42 -8.83 -12.53
C THR A 537 -3.77 -8.76 -11.16
N THR A 538 -2.46 -8.48 -11.11
CA THR A 538 -1.75 -8.25 -9.84
C THR A 538 -2.45 -7.19 -8.97
N PHE A 539 -3.02 -6.14 -9.57
CA PHE A 539 -3.84 -5.15 -8.86
C PHE A 539 -5.03 -5.81 -8.13
N MET A 540 -5.82 -6.66 -8.79
CA MET A 540 -6.98 -7.32 -8.17
C MET A 540 -6.57 -8.25 -7.01
N VAL A 541 -5.47 -8.98 -7.15
CA VAL A 541 -4.93 -9.84 -6.08
C VAL A 541 -4.48 -9.01 -4.87
N LEU A 542 -3.74 -7.93 -5.12
CA LEU A 542 -3.26 -7.04 -4.05
C LEU A 542 -4.43 -6.26 -3.40
N HIS A 543 -5.42 -5.82 -4.17
CA HIS A 543 -6.65 -5.17 -3.68
C HIS A 543 -7.47 -6.12 -2.80
N ALA A 544 -7.71 -7.36 -3.25
CA ALA A 544 -8.40 -8.38 -2.45
C ALA A 544 -7.64 -8.70 -1.14
N ALA A 545 -6.32 -8.80 -1.17
CA ALA A 545 -5.50 -9.02 0.02
C ALA A 545 -5.48 -7.81 0.97
N PHE A 546 -5.53 -6.58 0.43
CA PHE A 546 -5.63 -5.35 1.21
C PHE A 546 -6.99 -5.23 1.90
N ALA A 547 -8.09 -5.53 1.19
CA ALA A 547 -9.44 -5.62 1.75
C ALA A 547 -9.55 -6.73 2.82
N ALA A 548 -8.99 -7.91 2.57
CA ALA A 548 -8.88 -8.99 3.55
C ALA A 548 -8.10 -8.55 4.81
N THR A 549 -6.98 -7.84 4.64
CA THR A 549 -6.17 -7.31 5.76
C THR A 549 -6.94 -6.30 6.59
N LEU A 550 -7.67 -5.36 5.96
CA LEU A 550 -8.54 -4.41 6.64
C LEU A 550 -9.62 -5.13 7.46
N SER A 551 -10.27 -6.15 6.87
CA SER A 551 -11.30 -6.94 7.54
C SER A 551 -10.75 -7.74 8.73
N GLN A 552 -9.59 -8.40 8.58
CA GLN A 552 -8.89 -9.10 9.68
C GLN A 552 -8.37 -8.18 10.79
N LEU A 553 -8.24 -6.88 10.53
CA LEU A 553 -7.93 -5.86 11.54
C LEU A 553 -9.17 -5.21 12.16
N GLY A 554 -10.37 -5.72 11.84
CA GLY A 554 -11.64 -5.31 12.45
C GLY A 554 -12.36 -4.15 11.76
N CYS A 555 -11.96 -3.76 10.54
CA CYS A 555 -12.54 -2.60 9.84
C CYS A 555 -13.97 -2.82 9.30
N GLY A 556 -14.50 -4.05 9.38
CA GLY A 556 -15.78 -4.48 8.82
C GLY A 556 -15.64 -5.52 7.71
N ASP A 557 -16.76 -5.96 7.16
CA ASP A 557 -16.85 -6.86 6.00
C ASP A 557 -17.56 -6.23 4.78
N ASP A 558 -17.87 -4.93 4.85
CA ASP A 558 -18.19 -4.06 3.72
C ASP A 558 -17.24 -2.86 3.77
N LEU A 559 -16.42 -2.70 2.72
CA LEU A 559 -15.31 -1.74 2.69
C LEU A 559 -15.38 -0.90 1.42
N VAL A 560 -15.20 0.42 1.52
CA VAL A 560 -15.01 1.29 0.35
C VAL A 560 -13.57 1.80 0.32
N ILE A 561 -12.84 1.46 -0.74
CA ILE A 561 -11.42 1.73 -0.93
C ILE A 561 -11.29 2.57 -2.20
N GLY A 562 -10.63 3.73 -2.12
CA GLY A 562 -10.35 4.52 -3.31
C GLY A 562 -9.22 3.90 -4.13
N THR A 563 -9.36 3.81 -5.45
CA THR A 563 -8.22 3.58 -6.36
C THR A 563 -8.10 4.73 -7.36
N PRO A 564 -6.89 5.23 -7.66
CA PRO A 564 -6.69 6.09 -8.82
C PRO A 564 -6.86 5.29 -10.13
N VAL A 565 -7.37 5.95 -11.17
CA VAL A 565 -7.37 5.46 -12.56
C VAL A 565 -6.90 6.58 -13.49
N ALA A 566 -6.14 6.25 -14.53
CA ALA A 566 -5.32 7.22 -15.26
C ALA A 566 -6.12 8.36 -15.95
N GLY A 567 -7.39 8.15 -16.31
CA GLY A 567 -8.23 9.16 -16.98
C GLY A 567 -7.74 9.60 -18.37
N ARG A 568 -6.75 8.88 -18.93
CA ARG A 568 -6.17 9.09 -20.26
C ARG A 568 -6.87 8.18 -21.27
N ASP A 569 -8.19 8.27 -21.31
CA ASP A 569 -9.07 7.40 -22.10
C ASP A 569 -9.04 7.69 -23.62
N ASP A 570 -8.09 8.49 -24.12
CA ASP A 570 -7.85 8.76 -25.54
C ASP A 570 -6.35 8.85 -25.87
N GLU A 571 -5.94 8.35 -27.04
CA GLU A 571 -4.53 8.32 -27.47
C GLU A 571 -3.91 9.71 -27.61
N ALA A 572 -4.70 10.74 -27.91
CA ALA A 572 -4.24 12.13 -28.01
C ALA A 572 -3.64 12.67 -26.69
N LEU A 573 -3.88 12.01 -25.56
CA LEU A 573 -3.36 12.35 -24.23
C LEU A 573 -2.05 11.64 -23.85
N ARG A 574 -1.50 10.76 -24.70
CA ARG A 574 -0.32 9.93 -24.36
C ARG A 574 0.84 10.77 -23.83
N ASP A 575 1.22 11.79 -24.60
CA ASP A 575 2.43 12.60 -24.35
C ASP A 575 2.11 13.92 -23.62
N SER A 576 0.87 14.14 -23.18
CA SER A 576 0.42 15.38 -22.55
C SER A 576 0.75 15.44 -21.05
N VAL A 577 1.20 16.60 -20.57
CA VAL A 577 1.18 16.95 -19.14
C VAL A 577 -0.20 17.54 -18.79
N GLY A 578 -0.76 17.20 -17.63
CA GLY A 578 -2.07 17.66 -17.18
C GLY A 578 -2.62 16.88 -15.98
N PHE A 579 -3.82 17.23 -15.50
CA PHE A 579 -4.54 16.45 -14.48
C PHE A 579 -5.68 15.65 -15.13
N PHE A 580 -5.39 14.41 -15.49
CA PHE A 580 -6.35 13.51 -16.14
C PHE A 580 -6.95 12.50 -15.15
N ILE A 581 -6.14 12.09 -14.16
CA ILE A 581 -6.45 11.06 -13.16
C ILE A 581 -7.84 11.23 -12.49
N ASN A 582 -8.66 10.18 -12.53
CA ASN A 582 -9.89 10.04 -11.74
C ASN A 582 -9.63 9.12 -10.53
N THR A 583 -10.59 8.99 -9.61
CA THR A 583 -10.46 8.09 -8.45
C THR A 583 -11.78 7.38 -8.19
N LEU A 584 -11.78 6.05 -8.27
CA LEU A 584 -12.97 5.23 -8.18
C LEU A 584 -13.16 4.70 -6.74
N PRO A 585 -14.36 4.82 -6.14
CA PRO A 585 -14.69 4.23 -4.85
C PRO A 585 -15.04 2.74 -5.03
N LEU A 586 -14.05 1.86 -4.94
CA LEU A 586 -14.23 0.41 -5.03
C LEU A 586 -14.84 -0.11 -3.73
N ARG A 587 -16.12 -0.53 -3.79
CA ARG A 587 -16.80 -1.20 -2.68
C ARG A 587 -16.57 -2.70 -2.75
N THR A 588 -15.89 -3.28 -1.77
CA THR A 588 -15.49 -4.69 -1.70
C THR A 588 -16.15 -5.35 -0.50
N THR A 589 -16.87 -6.47 -0.70
CA THR A 589 -17.64 -7.15 0.37
C THR A 589 -17.13 -8.56 0.68
N LEU A 590 -16.91 -8.81 1.96
CA LEU A 590 -16.41 -10.06 2.54
C LEU A 590 -17.50 -10.85 3.27
N HIS A 591 -18.77 -10.48 3.10
CA HIS A 591 -19.93 -11.19 3.63
C HIS A 591 -19.90 -12.68 3.25
N GLY A 592 -20.26 -13.52 4.23
CA GLY A 592 -20.37 -14.98 4.08
C GLY A 592 -19.09 -15.77 4.36
N ALA A 593 -18.01 -15.13 4.84
CA ALA A 593 -16.70 -15.74 5.06
C ALA A 593 -16.13 -16.48 3.81
N PRO A 594 -16.01 -15.77 2.67
CA PRO A 594 -15.54 -16.33 1.39
C PRO A 594 -14.13 -16.93 1.48
N SER A 595 -13.79 -17.86 0.58
CA SER A 595 -12.38 -18.18 0.28
C SER A 595 -11.67 -16.98 -0.33
N PHE A 596 -10.33 -16.98 -0.35
CA PHE A 596 -9.62 -15.93 -1.08
C PHE A 596 -9.91 -15.99 -2.60
N LEU A 597 -10.13 -17.17 -3.17
CA LEU A 597 -10.62 -17.33 -4.55
C LEU A 597 -12.01 -16.69 -4.76
N ASP A 598 -12.97 -16.91 -3.85
CA ASP A 598 -14.31 -16.31 -3.94
C ASP A 598 -14.24 -14.77 -3.82
N LEU A 599 -13.40 -14.25 -2.92
CA LEU A 599 -13.18 -12.82 -2.78
C LEU A 599 -12.55 -12.23 -4.06
N LEU A 600 -11.49 -12.86 -4.57
CA LEU A 600 -10.78 -12.42 -5.77
C LEU A 600 -11.67 -12.47 -7.03
N ALA A 601 -12.58 -13.44 -7.14
CA ALA A 601 -13.59 -13.49 -8.19
C ALA A 601 -14.57 -12.31 -8.09
N ARG A 602 -15.09 -12.00 -6.90
CA ARG A 602 -15.94 -10.81 -6.66
C ARG A 602 -15.18 -9.53 -7.00
N THR A 603 -13.95 -9.37 -6.50
CA THR A 603 -13.09 -8.22 -6.79
C THR A 603 -12.83 -8.05 -8.29
N ARG A 604 -12.64 -9.13 -9.07
CA ARG A 604 -12.57 -9.04 -10.54
C ARG A 604 -13.83 -8.44 -11.14
N ASP A 605 -15.00 -8.98 -10.82
CA ASP A 605 -16.27 -8.51 -11.40
C ASP A 605 -16.59 -7.07 -10.97
N ASP A 606 -16.35 -6.74 -9.71
CA ASP A 606 -16.60 -5.43 -9.10
C ASP A 606 -15.65 -4.34 -9.63
N ASP A 607 -14.35 -4.63 -9.74
CA ASP A 607 -13.34 -3.71 -10.28
C ASP A 607 -13.56 -3.48 -11.79
N LEU A 608 -13.93 -4.51 -12.55
CA LEU A 608 -14.26 -4.38 -13.98
C LEU A 608 -15.57 -3.59 -14.21
N ALA A 609 -16.56 -3.75 -13.35
CA ALA A 609 -17.78 -2.94 -13.39
C ALA A 609 -17.49 -1.47 -13.05
N ALA A 610 -16.66 -1.20 -12.04
CA ALA A 610 -16.21 0.15 -11.70
C ALA A 610 -15.47 0.83 -12.87
N LEU A 611 -14.57 0.11 -13.55
CA LEU A 611 -13.85 0.61 -14.73
C LEU A 611 -14.78 0.91 -15.91
N ALA A 612 -15.84 0.12 -16.12
CA ALA A 612 -16.83 0.37 -17.18
C ALA A 612 -17.62 1.69 -17.02
N HIS A 613 -17.66 2.23 -15.79
CA HIS A 613 -18.32 3.47 -15.41
C HIS A 613 -17.34 4.57 -14.94
N GLN A 614 -16.05 4.46 -15.29
CA GLN A 614 -15.00 5.39 -14.84
C GLN A 614 -15.07 6.80 -15.43
N ARG A 615 -15.93 7.03 -16.44
CA ARG A 615 -16.19 8.34 -17.04
C ARG A 615 -16.64 9.37 -15.99
N LEU A 616 -17.48 8.96 -15.03
CA LEU A 616 -18.05 9.87 -14.04
C LEU A 616 -16.97 10.26 -13.01
N PRO A 617 -16.63 11.55 -12.87
CA PRO A 617 -15.58 11.99 -11.94
C PRO A 617 -15.97 11.82 -10.48
N LEU A 618 -15.00 11.61 -9.60
CA LEU A 618 -15.25 11.38 -8.17
C LEU A 618 -16.19 12.41 -7.53
N GLU A 619 -16.03 13.71 -7.79
CA GLU A 619 -16.89 14.73 -7.17
C GLU A 619 -18.30 14.81 -7.80
N ARG A 620 -18.52 14.24 -8.99
CA ARG A 620 -19.86 13.91 -9.51
C ARG A 620 -20.41 12.68 -8.81
N ILE A 621 -19.63 11.60 -8.63
CA ILE A 621 -20.06 10.41 -7.85
C ILE A 621 -20.50 10.82 -6.43
N VAL A 622 -19.72 11.68 -5.74
CA VAL A 622 -20.08 12.22 -4.42
C VAL A 622 -21.39 13.04 -4.46
N ALA A 623 -21.66 13.76 -5.55
CA ALA A 623 -22.89 14.54 -5.70
C ALA A 623 -24.13 13.67 -5.96
N GLU A 624 -24.01 12.65 -6.82
CA GLU A 624 -25.11 11.75 -7.17
C GLU A 624 -25.44 10.75 -6.05
N VAL A 625 -24.44 10.28 -5.30
CA VAL A 625 -24.63 9.40 -4.12
C VAL A 625 -25.07 10.20 -2.88
N ASN A 626 -24.64 11.46 -2.77
CA ASN A 626 -24.91 12.39 -1.67
C ASN A 626 -24.75 11.76 -0.25
N PRO A 627 -23.56 11.20 0.08
CA PRO A 627 -23.32 10.57 1.37
C PRO A 627 -23.33 11.58 2.54
N PRO A 628 -23.64 11.15 3.77
CA PRO A 628 -23.57 11.99 4.97
C PRO A 628 -22.21 12.66 5.16
N ARG A 629 -22.21 13.97 5.43
CA ARG A 629 -20.99 14.78 5.57
C ARG A 629 -20.53 14.84 7.02
N LEU A 630 -19.69 13.89 7.41
CA LEU A 630 -19.07 13.84 8.73
C LEU A 630 -17.81 14.76 8.81
N PRO A 631 -17.63 15.55 9.89
CA PRO A 631 -16.43 16.37 10.07
C PRO A 631 -15.13 15.55 10.04
N GLY A 632 -14.11 16.06 9.35
CA GLY A 632 -12.80 15.42 9.26
C GLY A 632 -12.77 14.05 8.55
N VAL A 633 -13.83 13.68 7.81
CA VAL A 633 -13.97 12.41 7.08
C VAL A 633 -14.08 12.68 5.57
N SER A 634 -13.39 11.89 4.75
CA SER A 634 -13.54 11.90 3.30
C SER A 634 -14.86 11.20 2.88
N PRO A 635 -15.73 11.79 2.02
CA PRO A 635 -17.16 11.40 1.95
C PRO A 635 -17.51 10.01 1.42
N LEU A 636 -16.59 9.27 0.77
CA LEU A 636 -16.87 7.93 0.21
C LEU A 636 -15.86 6.87 0.64
N PHE A 637 -14.60 7.25 0.86
CA PHE A 637 -13.55 6.35 1.33
C PHE A 637 -12.50 7.16 2.10
N GLN A 638 -11.95 6.56 3.15
CA GLN A 638 -10.88 7.16 3.97
C GLN A 638 -9.52 6.51 3.72
N VAL A 639 -9.50 5.41 2.96
CA VAL A 639 -8.31 4.64 2.58
C VAL A 639 -8.16 4.63 1.07
N LEU A 640 -6.95 4.87 0.57
CA LEU A 640 -6.60 4.73 -0.84
C LEU A 640 -5.64 3.56 -1.05
N PHE A 641 -5.89 2.75 -2.07
CA PHE A 641 -5.00 1.69 -2.54
C PHE A 641 -4.57 1.96 -3.98
N ALA A 642 -3.29 1.80 -4.28
CA ALA A 642 -2.73 2.03 -5.62
C ALA A 642 -1.61 1.03 -5.94
N VAL A 643 -1.52 0.65 -7.22
CA VAL A 643 -0.37 -0.07 -7.78
C VAL A 643 0.15 0.73 -8.97
N ARG A 644 1.47 0.89 -9.07
CA ARG A 644 2.16 1.61 -10.14
C ARG A 644 3.46 0.91 -10.54
N GLU A 645 4.03 1.33 -11.66
CA GLU A 645 5.42 1.02 -12.01
C GLU A 645 6.37 1.98 -11.26
N GLU A 646 7.57 1.50 -10.92
CA GLU A 646 8.68 2.34 -10.44
C GLU A 646 9.40 3.01 -11.63
N PHE A 647 10.00 4.19 -11.44
CA PHE A 647 10.69 4.87 -12.53
C PHE A 647 11.86 4.03 -13.05
N SER A 648 12.00 3.94 -14.37
CA SER A 648 13.06 3.16 -15.01
C SER A 648 14.47 3.60 -14.58
N ASP A 649 15.39 2.65 -14.46
CA ASP A 649 16.83 2.84 -14.19
C ASP A 649 17.60 3.74 -15.19
N ARG A 650 16.94 4.27 -16.23
CA ARG A 650 17.54 5.19 -17.19
C ARG A 650 17.71 6.59 -16.59
N PRO A 651 18.85 7.28 -16.80
CA PRO A 651 19.05 8.62 -16.28
C PRO A 651 18.07 9.62 -16.90
N ALA A 652 17.48 10.47 -16.07
CA ALA A 652 16.45 11.43 -16.47
C ALA A 652 16.99 12.61 -17.31
N LEU A 653 18.31 12.80 -17.37
CA LEU A 653 18.99 13.82 -18.18
C LEU A 653 20.25 13.24 -18.85
N PRO A 654 20.68 13.75 -20.01
CA PRO A 654 21.92 13.34 -20.67
C PRO A 654 23.15 13.55 -19.79
N ALA A 655 24.10 12.62 -19.87
CA ALA A 655 25.37 12.66 -19.13
C ALA A 655 25.23 12.76 -17.59
N GLN A 656 24.06 12.42 -17.04
CA GLN A 656 23.83 12.19 -15.62
C GLN A 656 23.67 10.70 -15.35
N THR A 657 23.83 10.28 -14.10
CA THR A 657 23.61 8.87 -13.69
C THR A 657 22.64 8.70 -12.52
N GLY A 658 22.18 9.78 -11.90
CA GLY A 658 21.19 9.75 -10.82
C GLY A 658 19.76 9.51 -11.30
N ARG A 659 18.92 9.04 -10.37
CA ARG A 659 17.57 8.54 -10.63
C ARG A 659 16.51 9.58 -10.25
N PRO A 660 15.38 9.66 -10.98
CA PRO A 660 14.21 10.39 -10.50
C PRO A 660 13.60 9.71 -9.27
N ARG A 661 13.34 10.49 -8.22
CA ARG A 661 12.61 10.04 -7.02
C ARG A 661 11.58 11.07 -6.56
N LEU A 662 10.43 10.59 -6.08
CA LEU A 662 9.46 11.45 -5.42
C LEU A 662 9.92 11.74 -3.98
N VAL A 663 9.75 12.98 -3.53
CA VAL A 663 9.99 13.41 -2.15
C VAL A 663 8.67 13.46 -1.41
N ALA A 664 8.62 12.96 -0.17
CA ALA A 664 7.45 13.10 0.68
C ALA A 664 7.26 14.55 1.13
N THR A 665 6.05 15.08 1.01
CA THR A 665 5.66 16.44 1.40
C THR A 665 5.45 16.57 2.91
N GLY A 666 5.26 15.46 3.62
CA GLY A 666 4.91 15.45 5.05
C GLY A 666 3.45 15.78 5.35
N ALA A 667 2.57 15.84 4.33
CA ALA A 667 1.13 16.10 4.48
C ALA A 667 0.30 15.07 3.68
N ALA A 668 -0.66 14.43 4.33
CA ALA A 668 -1.38 13.27 3.79
C ALA A 668 -2.74 13.65 3.19
N LYS A 669 -3.04 13.14 1.99
CA LYS A 669 -4.31 13.37 1.28
C LYS A 669 -5.49 12.57 1.88
N PHE A 670 -5.21 11.44 2.51
CA PHE A 670 -6.15 10.47 3.07
C PHE A 670 -5.71 10.00 4.46
N ASP A 671 -6.52 9.21 5.17
CA ASP A 671 -6.15 8.76 6.52
C ASP A 671 -5.09 7.64 6.47
N LEU A 672 -5.16 6.79 5.43
CA LEU A 672 -4.16 5.80 5.06
C LEU A 672 -4.12 5.68 3.53
N GLN A 673 -2.93 5.74 2.93
CA GLN A 673 -2.70 5.43 1.52
C GLN A 673 -1.65 4.32 1.42
N CYS A 674 -1.99 3.22 0.73
CA CYS A 674 -1.09 2.14 0.41
C CYS A 674 -0.76 2.16 -1.09
N THR A 675 0.52 2.40 -1.41
CA THR A 675 1.03 2.37 -2.79
C THR A 675 2.04 1.24 -2.93
N ILE A 676 1.82 0.33 -3.86
CA ILE A 676 2.80 -0.68 -4.26
C ILE A 676 3.41 -0.25 -5.59
N SER A 677 4.74 -0.20 -5.67
CA SER A 677 5.49 0.14 -6.88
C SER A 677 6.23 -1.11 -7.35
N GLU A 678 5.96 -1.58 -8.58
CA GLU A 678 6.66 -2.71 -9.19
C GLU A 678 7.79 -2.23 -10.10
N ASP A 679 8.98 -2.81 -9.95
CA ASP A 679 10.11 -2.64 -10.86
C ASP A 679 9.93 -3.61 -12.05
N PRO A 680 9.74 -3.11 -13.29
CA PRO A 680 9.54 -3.96 -14.45
C PRO A 680 10.83 -4.68 -14.91
N ALA A 681 12.02 -4.17 -14.55
CA ALA A 681 13.29 -4.71 -14.98
C ALA A 681 13.84 -5.79 -14.01
N THR A 682 13.73 -5.59 -12.70
CA THR A 682 14.16 -6.61 -11.71
C THR A 682 13.03 -7.52 -11.22
N GLY A 683 11.76 -7.18 -11.53
CA GLY A 683 10.61 -7.96 -11.06
C GLY A 683 10.45 -7.93 -9.54
N ARG A 684 10.90 -6.86 -8.88
CA ARG A 684 10.75 -6.59 -7.45
C ARG A 684 9.56 -5.64 -7.20
N ALA A 685 9.14 -5.52 -5.94
CA ALA A 685 8.09 -4.58 -5.56
C ALA A 685 8.36 -3.95 -4.19
N THR A 686 8.17 -2.63 -4.13
CA THR A 686 8.29 -1.85 -2.90
C THR A 686 6.92 -1.32 -2.49
N GLY A 687 6.61 -1.44 -1.20
CA GLY A 687 5.36 -0.97 -0.60
C GLY A 687 5.58 0.30 0.21
N GLN A 688 4.64 1.23 0.12
CA GLN A 688 4.65 2.50 0.85
C GLN A 688 3.29 2.70 1.53
N LEU A 689 3.27 2.79 2.86
CA LEU A 689 2.10 3.22 3.64
C LEU A 689 2.31 4.68 4.04
N GLU A 690 1.67 5.62 3.36
CA GLU A 690 1.51 6.98 3.87
C GLU A 690 0.33 7.00 4.85
N TYR A 691 0.53 7.53 6.05
CA TYR A 691 -0.51 7.59 7.06
C TYR A 691 -0.50 8.91 7.83
N ARG A 692 -1.70 9.32 8.24
CA ARG A 692 -1.93 10.47 9.12
C ARG A 692 -1.38 10.21 10.52
N THR A 693 -0.35 10.95 10.92
CA THR A 693 0.29 10.81 12.23
C THR A 693 -0.57 11.34 13.38
N ASP A 694 -1.58 12.17 13.10
CA ASP A 694 -2.59 12.57 14.09
C ASP A 694 -3.60 11.44 14.38
N LEU A 695 -3.71 10.41 13.52
CA LEU A 695 -4.57 9.23 13.68
C LEU A 695 -3.81 7.94 14.06
N TRP A 696 -2.63 7.74 13.49
CA TRP A 696 -1.84 6.50 13.56
C TRP A 696 -0.47 6.71 14.24
N ASP A 697 -0.05 5.72 15.01
CA ASP A 697 1.32 5.61 15.50
C ASP A 697 2.22 4.82 14.52
N THR A 698 3.54 5.01 14.60
CA THR A 698 4.47 4.35 13.65
C THR A 698 4.49 2.83 13.84
N SER A 699 4.22 2.33 15.05
CA SER A 699 4.11 0.88 15.27
C SER A 699 2.82 0.28 14.71
N ALA A 700 1.74 1.05 14.55
CA ALA A 700 0.53 0.60 13.86
C ALA A 700 0.75 0.43 12.35
N ALA A 701 1.43 1.37 11.69
CA ALA A 701 1.77 1.27 10.28
C ALA A 701 2.67 0.05 10.00
N ASP A 702 3.68 -0.16 10.84
CA ASP A 702 4.57 -1.33 10.81
C ASP A 702 3.83 -2.66 11.09
N ARG A 703 2.89 -2.68 12.06
CA ARG A 703 1.97 -3.84 12.25
C ARG A 703 1.10 -4.09 11.02
N PHE A 704 0.56 -3.04 10.39
CA PHE A 704 -0.28 -3.18 9.19
C PHE A 704 0.53 -3.72 7.99
N ALA A 705 1.74 -3.21 7.75
CA ALA A 705 2.62 -3.71 6.70
C ALA A 705 2.92 -5.21 6.87
N ARG A 706 3.26 -5.66 8.09
CA ARG A 706 3.45 -7.09 8.38
C ARG A 706 2.17 -7.92 8.32
N ALA A 707 1.01 -7.35 8.65
CA ALA A 707 -0.27 -8.01 8.48
C ALA A 707 -0.58 -8.25 6.99
N LEU A 708 -0.43 -7.21 6.16
CA LEU A 708 -0.63 -7.26 4.71
C LEU A 708 0.31 -8.28 4.05
N LEU A 709 1.60 -8.27 4.39
CA LEU A 709 2.57 -9.23 3.85
C LEU A 709 2.24 -10.69 4.25
N HIS A 710 1.77 -10.94 5.47
CA HIS A 710 1.41 -12.30 5.90
C HIS A 710 0.08 -12.78 5.28
N VAL A 711 -0.90 -11.88 5.13
CA VAL A 711 -2.16 -12.16 4.41
C VAL A 711 -1.88 -12.45 2.93
N LEU A 712 -1.00 -11.67 2.27
CA LEU A 712 -0.55 -11.92 0.91
C LEU A 712 0.15 -13.27 0.77
N ASP A 713 1.05 -13.62 1.68
CA ASP A 713 1.79 -14.89 1.68
C ASP A 713 0.86 -16.09 1.81
N GLN A 714 -0.09 -16.05 2.75
CA GLN A 714 -1.09 -17.10 2.94
C GLN A 714 -2.05 -17.19 1.75
N ALA A 715 -2.58 -16.07 1.27
CA ALA A 715 -3.46 -16.01 0.11
C ALA A 715 -2.79 -16.51 -1.18
N ALA A 716 -1.49 -16.22 -1.39
CA ALA A 716 -0.74 -16.67 -2.55
C ALA A 716 -0.21 -18.11 -2.44
N THR A 717 -0.35 -18.75 -1.28
CA THR A 717 0.09 -20.14 -1.02
C THR A 717 -1.08 -21.12 -0.93
N ALA A 718 -2.23 -20.69 -0.42
CA ALA A 718 -3.41 -21.54 -0.15
C ALA A 718 -4.74 -20.77 -0.35
N PRO A 719 -5.00 -20.23 -1.57
CA PRO A 719 -6.10 -19.30 -1.85
C PRO A 719 -7.51 -19.88 -1.65
N GLU A 720 -7.66 -21.20 -1.62
CA GLU A 720 -8.90 -21.91 -1.32
C GLU A 720 -9.37 -21.77 0.13
N HIS A 721 -8.51 -21.29 1.04
CA HIS A 721 -8.85 -21.12 2.45
C HIS A 721 -9.79 -19.91 2.69
N PRO A 722 -10.74 -20.00 3.65
CA PRO A 722 -11.59 -18.87 4.03
C PRO A 722 -10.78 -17.67 4.53
N VAL A 723 -11.13 -16.46 4.13
CA VAL A 723 -10.43 -15.22 4.50
C VAL A 723 -10.36 -15.03 6.03
N VAL A 724 -11.36 -15.52 6.77
CA VAL A 724 -11.41 -15.52 8.25
C VAL A 724 -10.38 -16.45 8.92
N THR A 725 -9.69 -17.31 8.16
CA THR A 725 -8.58 -18.14 8.65
C THR A 725 -7.20 -17.53 8.41
N LEU A 726 -7.12 -16.50 7.54
CA LEU A 726 -5.87 -15.78 7.27
C LEU A 726 -5.49 -14.99 8.53
N ARG A 727 -4.26 -15.22 9.02
CA ARG A 727 -3.81 -14.69 10.31
C ARG A 727 -2.97 -13.44 10.09
N THR A 728 -3.21 -12.40 10.88
CA THR A 728 -2.24 -11.31 11.02
C THR A 728 -1.09 -11.77 11.94
N ALA A 729 0.15 -11.38 11.64
CA ALA A 729 1.33 -11.89 12.36
C ALA A 729 1.32 -11.63 13.88
N SER A 730 0.57 -10.62 14.35
CA SER A 730 0.39 -10.32 15.77
C SER A 730 -0.35 -11.43 16.55
N ALA A 731 -1.14 -12.28 15.88
CA ALA A 731 -1.90 -13.37 16.50
C ALA A 731 -1.01 -14.45 17.16
N THR A 732 0.31 -14.44 16.89
CA THR A 732 1.29 -15.40 17.41
C THR A 732 1.93 -14.95 18.73
N VAL A 733 1.80 -13.66 19.11
CA VAL A 733 2.67 -13.01 20.11
C VAL A 733 1.99 -12.81 21.49
N MET A 734 0.67 -12.99 21.60
CA MET A 734 -0.10 -12.70 22.82
C MET A 734 -0.79 -13.91 23.49
N ALA A 735 -0.29 -15.12 23.26
CA ALA A 735 -0.49 -16.18 24.25
C ALA A 735 0.47 -15.92 25.43
N PRO A 736 0.00 -15.54 26.63
CA PRO A 736 0.89 -15.39 27.78
C PRO A 736 1.49 -16.75 28.11
N GLN A 737 2.83 -16.86 28.04
CA GLN A 737 3.57 -18.06 28.41
C GLN A 737 3.04 -18.60 29.75
N PRO A 738 2.50 -19.84 29.81
CA PRO A 738 1.81 -20.34 30.98
C PRO A 738 2.80 -20.48 32.14
N ARG A 739 2.79 -19.49 33.05
CA ARG A 739 3.60 -19.52 34.25
C ARG A 739 3.06 -20.61 35.17
N PHE A 740 3.72 -21.76 35.17
CA PHE A 740 3.52 -22.82 36.16
C PHE A 740 3.85 -22.28 37.55
N LEU A 741 2.81 -21.83 38.25
CA LEU A 741 2.87 -21.60 39.69
C LEU A 741 2.97 -22.96 40.40
N PRO A 742 3.71 -23.08 41.52
CA PRO A 742 3.68 -24.27 42.36
C PRO A 742 2.24 -24.63 42.74
N ALA A 743 1.93 -25.92 42.78
CA ALA A 743 0.59 -26.44 43.10
C ALA A 743 0.25 -26.36 44.61
N THR A 744 0.63 -25.26 45.26
CA THR A 744 0.40 -24.97 46.68
C THR A 744 -0.92 -24.23 46.85
N SER A 745 -1.82 -24.76 47.68
CA SER A 745 -3.11 -24.12 47.96
C SER A 745 -2.95 -22.83 48.78
N PRO A 746 -3.91 -21.89 48.68
CA PRO A 746 -3.93 -20.71 49.56
C PRO A 746 -3.96 -21.05 51.06
N ALA A 747 -4.46 -22.23 51.45
CA ALA A 747 -4.47 -22.69 52.82
C ALA A 747 -3.09 -23.13 53.32
N GLU A 748 -2.29 -23.79 52.47
CA GLU A 748 -0.90 -24.16 52.77
C GLU A 748 0.03 -22.94 52.78
N LEU A 749 -0.14 -22.01 51.82
CA LEU A 749 0.54 -20.72 51.83
C LEU A 749 0.24 -19.92 53.11
N TRP A 750 -1.01 -19.96 53.59
CA TRP A 750 -1.39 -19.36 54.87
C TRP A 750 -0.72 -20.04 56.07
N ALA A 751 -0.78 -21.37 56.15
CA ALA A 751 -0.18 -22.12 57.25
C ALA A 751 1.34 -21.88 57.34
N ALA A 752 2.04 -21.92 56.21
CA ALA A 752 3.46 -21.59 56.13
C ALA A 752 3.75 -20.15 56.59
N GLN A 753 2.88 -19.18 56.23
CA GLN A 753 3.01 -17.80 56.70
C GLN A 753 2.78 -17.68 58.22
N ALA A 754 1.85 -18.44 58.78
CA ALA A 754 1.58 -18.45 60.22
C ALA A 754 2.70 -19.08 61.04
N THR A 755 3.35 -20.14 60.54
CA THR A 755 4.59 -20.66 61.12
C THR A 755 5.74 -19.66 61.01
N ARG A 756 5.83 -18.91 59.89
CA ARG A 756 6.95 -17.99 59.60
C ARG A 756 6.91 -16.69 60.39
N THR A 757 5.73 -16.11 60.64
CA THR A 757 5.59 -14.85 61.41
C THR A 757 4.38 -14.88 62.37
N PRO A 758 4.35 -15.77 63.37
CA PRO A 758 3.15 -16.05 64.17
C PRO A 758 2.55 -14.81 64.85
N ALA A 759 3.41 -13.95 65.42
CA ALA A 759 3.01 -12.77 66.20
C ALA A 759 2.78 -11.48 65.37
N ARG A 760 2.84 -11.53 64.04
CA ARG A 760 2.44 -10.39 63.19
C ARG A 760 0.91 -10.31 63.11
N THR A 761 0.35 -9.11 63.15
CA THR A 761 -1.07 -8.88 62.81
C THR A 761 -1.35 -9.38 61.39
N ALA A 762 -2.41 -10.17 61.24
CA ALA A 762 -2.85 -10.80 59.99
C ALA A 762 -4.20 -10.26 59.50
N LEU A 763 -5.04 -9.82 60.43
CA LEU A 763 -6.33 -9.20 60.15
C LEU A 763 -6.60 -8.07 61.13
N ILE A 764 -7.18 -6.98 60.63
CA ILE A 764 -7.69 -5.85 61.40
C ILE A 764 -9.17 -5.68 61.02
N SER A 765 -10.06 -5.69 62.02
CA SER A 765 -11.52 -5.65 61.84
C SER A 765 -12.16 -4.67 62.83
N GLY A 766 -11.95 -3.38 62.60
CA GLY A 766 -12.35 -2.33 63.53
C GLY A 766 -11.29 -2.17 64.63
N ALA A 767 -11.67 -2.43 65.88
CA ALA A 767 -10.73 -2.48 67.02
C ALA A 767 -10.08 -3.87 67.22
N ASP A 768 -10.59 -4.92 66.55
CA ASP A 768 -10.04 -6.26 66.63
C ASP A 768 -8.80 -6.39 65.75
N GLU A 769 -7.62 -6.52 66.35
CA GLU A 769 -6.43 -7.08 65.69
C GLU A 769 -6.32 -8.57 66.00
N VAL A 770 -5.99 -9.38 64.98
CA VAL A 770 -5.79 -10.82 65.12
C VAL A 770 -4.46 -11.20 64.47
N SER A 771 -3.60 -11.89 65.22
CA SER A 771 -2.30 -12.35 64.72
C SER A 771 -2.41 -13.52 63.74
N TYR A 772 -1.34 -13.79 62.97
CA TYR A 772 -1.30 -14.94 62.06
C TYR A 772 -1.51 -16.27 62.81
N ALA A 773 -0.91 -16.41 64.01
CA ALA A 773 -1.07 -17.61 64.83
C ALA A 773 -2.52 -17.83 65.28
N GLU A 774 -3.19 -16.80 65.78
CA GLU A 774 -4.58 -16.89 66.23
C GLU A 774 -5.55 -17.15 65.07
N LEU A 775 -5.35 -16.50 63.93
CA LEU A 775 -6.20 -16.70 62.75
C LEU A 775 -5.99 -18.09 62.14
N ASP A 776 -4.76 -18.62 62.18
CA ASP A 776 -4.48 -20.02 61.87
C ASP A 776 -5.23 -20.96 62.82
N GLU A 777 -5.05 -20.81 64.13
CA GLU A 777 -5.62 -21.70 65.14
C GLU A 777 -7.17 -21.67 65.16
N ARG A 778 -7.77 -20.47 65.01
CA ARG A 778 -9.23 -20.31 64.86
C ARG A 778 -9.74 -21.03 63.60
N SER A 779 -9.06 -20.88 62.45
CA SER A 779 -9.47 -21.54 61.21
C SER A 779 -9.17 -23.05 61.20
N ALA A 780 -8.13 -23.51 61.90
CA ALA A 780 -7.80 -24.93 62.08
C ALA A 780 -8.79 -25.67 63.00
N ARG A 781 -9.32 -25.01 64.05
CA ARG A 781 -10.43 -25.55 64.84
C ARG A 781 -11.71 -25.69 64.00
N LEU A 782 -12.08 -24.64 63.27
CA LEU A 782 -13.29 -24.66 62.44
C LEU A 782 -13.16 -25.63 61.26
N ALA A 783 -11.97 -25.80 60.67
CA ALA A 783 -11.73 -26.77 59.59
C ALA A 783 -11.98 -28.22 60.04
N ARG A 784 -11.53 -28.59 61.25
CA ARG A 784 -11.81 -29.91 61.83
C ARG A 784 -13.31 -30.15 62.00
N LEU A 785 -14.02 -29.19 62.61
CA LEU A 785 -15.48 -29.26 62.76
C LEU A 785 -16.21 -29.35 61.39
N LEU A 786 -15.75 -28.61 60.37
CA LEU A 786 -16.32 -28.70 59.02
C LEU A 786 -16.06 -30.07 58.37
N ALA A 787 -14.86 -30.63 58.53
CA ALA A 787 -14.51 -31.96 58.02
C ALA A 787 -15.32 -33.08 58.69
N GLU A 788 -15.51 -33.02 60.02
CA GLU A 788 -16.41 -33.90 60.77
C GLU A 788 -17.87 -33.81 60.29
N ARG A 789 -18.29 -32.66 59.75
CA ARG A 789 -19.61 -32.45 59.12
C ARG A 789 -19.61 -32.70 57.61
N GLY A 790 -18.57 -33.30 57.06
CA GLY A 790 -18.50 -33.77 55.67
C GLY A 790 -17.96 -32.78 54.65
N ALA A 791 -17.39 -31.64 55.06
CA ALA A 791 -16.65 -30.77 54.14
C ALA A 791 -15.35 -31.46 53.69
N ARG A 792 -15.19 -31.60 52.37
CA ARG A 792 -14.09 -32.30 51.70
C ARG A 792 -13.98 -31.83 50.25
N PRO A 793 -12.93 -32.20 49.48
CA PRO A 793 -12.84 -31.88 48.07
C PRO A 793 -14.10 -32.24 47.27
N GLY A 794 -14.52 -31.33 46.39
CA GLY A 794 -15.75 -31.45 45.59
C GLY A 794 -17.06 -31.07 46.31
N VAL A 795 -17.04 -30.76 47.62
CA VAL A 795 -18.22 -30.26 48.35
C VAL A 795 -18.27 -28.73 48.32
N LEU A 796 -19.47 -28.16 48.21
CA LEU A 796 -19.73 -26.72 48.30
C LEU A 796 -20.24 -26.34 49.70
N VAL A 797 -19.50 -25.52 50.43
CA VAL A 797 -19.91 -25.00 51.74
C VAL A 797 -20.51 -23.60 51.58
N GLY A 798 -21.77 -23.44 52.02
CA GLY A 798 -22.49 -22.16 51.98
C GLY A 798 -22.05 -21.23 53.12
N VAL A 799 -21.41 -20.11 52.80
CA VAL A 799 -20.95 -19.11 53.78
C VAL A 799 -21.80 -17.84 53.69
N SER A 800 -22.41 -17.42 54.80
CA SER A 800 -23.36 -16.31 54.85
C SER A 800 -23.16 -15.43 56.09
N LEU A 801 -21.93 -14.92 56.26
CA LEU A 801 -21.50 -14.08 57.38
C LEU A 801 -21.33 -12.60 56.96
N PRO A 802 -21.46 -11.63 57.88
CA PRO A 802 -21.10 -10.23 57.63
C PRO A 802 -19.60 -10.09 57.35
N ARG A 803 -19.14 -8.91 56.92
CA ARG A 803 -17.71 -8.62 56.75
C ARG A 803 -17.07 -8.36 58.12
N ASN A 804 -16.64 -9.43 58.79
CA ASN A 804 -15.92 -9.39 60.07
C ASN A 804 -14.81 -10.47 60.11
N THR A 805 -14.13 -10.60 61.25
CA THR A 805 -13.14 -11.65 61.53
C THR A 805 -13.64 -13.06 61.21
N ASP A 806 -14.86 -13.41 61.62
CA ASP A 806 -15.41 -14.77 61.46
C ASP A 806 -15.59 -15.18 59.99
N LEU A 807 -15.84 -14.22 59.10
CA LEU A 807 -15.90 -14.47 57.66
C LEU A 807 -14.54 -15.00 57.15
N LEU A 808 -13.42 -14.35 57.49
CA LEU A 808 -12.11 -14.83 57.02
C LEU A 808 -11.69 -16.13 57.72
N VAL A 809 -11.98 -16.29 59.02
CA VAL A 809 -11.81 -17.56 59.74
C VAL A 809 -12.55 -18.68 59.01
N THR A 810 -13.80 -18.44 58.58
CA THR A 810 -14.63 -19.42 57.87
C THR A 810 -14.14 -19.71 56.46
N LEU A 811 -13.72 -18.68 55.69
CA LEU A 811 -13.18 -18.88 54.34
C LEU A 811 -11.87 -19.71 54.37
N LEU A 812 -10.97 -19.40 55.29
CA LEU A 812 -9.74 -20.17 55.51
C LEU A 812 -10.05 -21.60 56.00
N ALA A 813 -11.03 -21.76 56.90
CA ALA A 813 -11.43 -23.08 57.40
C ALA A 813 -12.03 -23.98 56.30
N VAL A 814 -12.89 -23.44 55.44
CA VAL A 814 -13.42 -24.17 54.27
C VAL A 814 -12.26 -24.55 53.34
N GLY A 815 -11.36 -23.62 53.03
CA GLY A 815 -10.18 -23.88 52.19
C GLY A 815 -9.28 -25.01 52.73
N ARG A 816 -9.06 -25.08 54.05
CA ARG A 816 -8.31 -26.18 54.70
C ARG A 816 -8.96 -27.56 54.55
N THR A 817 -10.28 -27.64 54.33
CA THR A 817 -10.96 -28.92 54.04
C THR A 817 -10.90 -29.32 52.56
N GLY A 818 -10.33 -28.48 51.69
CA GLY A 818 -10.37 -28.65 50.23
C GLY A 818 -11.75 -28.45 49.61
N ALA A 819 -12.77 -28.13 50.41
CA ALA A 819 -14.11 -27.81 49.93
C ALA A 819 -14.16 -26.42 49.27
N ALA A 820 -15.10 -26.23 48.35
CA ALA A 820 -15.31 -24.95 47.66
C ALA A 820 -16.26 -24.04 48.44
N VAL A 821 -15.96 -22.74 48.50
CA VAL A 821 -16.82 -21.73 49.12
C VAL A 821 -17.97 -21.34 48.17
N SER A 822 -19.20 -21.37 48.67
CA SER A 822 -20.35 -20.69 48.05
C SER A 822 -20.78 -19.52 48.94
N SER A 823 -20.33 -18.31 48.62
CA SER A 823 -20.70 -17.11 49.39
C SER A 823 -22.13 -16.67 49.08
N ARG A 824 -22.88 -16.28 50.13
CA ARG A 824 -24.24 -15.73 50.04
C ARG A 824 -24.31 -14.44 50.84
N ARG A 825 -25.05 -13.44 50.34
CA ARG A 825 -25.31 -12.22 51.11
C ARG A 825 -26.08 -12.60 52.40
N PRO A 826 -25.61 -12.16 53.59
CA PRO A 826 -26.42 -12.25 54.80
C PRO A 826 -27.77 -11.58 54.58
N ARG A 827 -28.85 -12.24 55.02
CA ARG A 827 -30.16 -11.59 55.08
C ARG A 827 -30.13 -10.57 56.21
N LEU A 828 -30.30 -9.30 55.88
CA LEU A 828 -30.69 -8.30 56.86
C LEU A 828 -31.97 -8.78 57.58
N PRO A 829 -32.09 -8.63 58.91
CA PRO A 829 -33.35 -8.90 59.58
C PRO A 829 -34.43 -8.00 58.99
N ALA A 830 -35.62 -8.54 58.77
CA ALA A 830 -36.73 -7.79 58.21
C ALA A 830 -37.08 -6.61 59.13
N ARG A 831 -37.13 -5.39 58.59
CA ARG A 831 -37.74 -4.26 59.30
C ARG A 831 -39.20 -4.59 59.60
N PRO A 832 -39.73 -4.26 60.79
CA PRO A 832 -41.17 -4.33 61.03
C PRO A 832 -41.87 -3.40 60.04
N HIS A 833 -42.88 -3.93 59.35
CA HIS A 833 -43.65 -3.19 58.37
C HIS A 833 -44.78 -2.44 59.09
N PRO A 834 -44.97 -1.13 58.86
CA PRO A 834 -46.18 -0.44 59.33
C PRO A 834 -47.39 -0.89 58.51
N ASP A 835 -48.59 -0.66 59.06
CA ASP A 835 -49.86 -1.10 58.47
C ASP A 835 -50.11 -0.57 57.05
N ALA A 836 -50.64 -1.46 56.21
CA ALA A 836 -51.23 -1.12 54.92
C ALA A 836 -52.39 -2.10 54.63
N ALA A 837 -53.58 -1.80 55.16
CA ALA A 837 -54.77 -2.62 54.95
C ALA A 837 -55.19 -2.62 53.46
N GLY A 838 -55.44 -3.80 52.91
CA GLY A 838 -55.45 -4.00 51.46
C GLY A 838 -56.66 -3.50 50.69
N ARG A 839 -56.61 -3.73 49.36
CA ARG A 839 -57.74 -4.23 48.54
C ARG A 839 -57.24 -4.77 47.20
N HIS A 840 -57.86 -5.85 46.72
CA HIS A 840 -57.61 -6.45 45.40
C HIS A 840 -58.51 -5.85 44.31
N ARG A 841 -58.02 -5.85 43.06
CA ARG A 841 -58.77 -6.01 41.79
C ARG A 841 -57.72 -6.23 40.66
N THR A 842 -57.40 -7.45 40.20
CA THR A 842 -58.14 -8.38 39.31
C THR A 842 -58.29 -7.90 37.85
N GLY A 843 -57.55 -8.55 36.94
CA GLY A 843 -57.68 -8.47 35.47
C GLY A 843 -56.89 -9.62 34.80
N PRO A 844 -57.40 -10.29 33.74
CA PRO A 844 -56.84 -11.55 33.24
C PRO A 844 -55.79 -11.41 32.11
N PRO A 845 -54.94 -12.44 31.89
CA PRO A 845 -53.91 -12.43 30.84
C PRO A 845 -54.44 -12.82 29.45
N ARG A 846 -53.79 -12.35 28.39
CA ARG A 846 -53.98 -12.85 27.01
C ARG A 846 -52.90 -13.89 26.68
N HIS A 847 -53.30 -15.10 26.32
CA HIS A 847 -52.38 -16.11 25.77
C HIS A 847 -52.11 -15.88 24.26
N ARG A 848 -50.87 -16.13 23.85
CA ARG A 848 -50.54 -16.71 22.53
C ARG A 848 -49.73 -17.99 22.78
N PRO A 849 -50.07 -19.14 22.17
CA PRO A 849 -49.26 -20.36 22.26
C PRO A 849 -48.09 -20.30 21.27
N GLY A 850 -47.00 -21.05 21.48
CA GLY A 850 -46.01 -21.20 20.40
C GLY A 850 -44.59 -21.70 20.69
N HIS A 851 -44.10 -21.89 21.92
CA HIS A 851 -42.78 -22.49 22.16
C HIS A 851 -42.75 -23.43 23.37
N ARG A 852 -42.11 -24.60 23.22
CA ARG A 852 -41.76 -25.50 24.32
C ARG A 852 -40.49 -24.99 25.04
N PRO A 853 -40.48 -24.82 26.37
CA PRO A 853 -39.24 -24.66 27.12
C PRO A 853 -38.50 -26.01 27.25
N PRO A 854 -37.17 -26.00 27.41
CA PRO A 854 -36.38 -27.21 27.66
C PRO A 854 -36.68 -27.84 29.04
N PRO A 855 -36.34 -29.14 29.25
CA PRO A 855 -36.61 -29.82 30.51
C PRO A 855 -35.85 -29.18 31.68
N ARG A 856 -36.49 -29.11 32.85
CA ARG A 856 -35.87 -28.61 34.08
C ARG A 856 -34.75 -29.56 34.56
N PRO A 857 -33.62 -29.05 35.05
CA PRO A 857 -32.61 -29.87 35.72
C PRO A 857 -33.18 -30.49 37.01
N ARG A 858 -32.58 -31.61 37.45
CA ARG A 858 -32.96 -32.33 38.67
C ARG A 858 -32.88 -31.44 39.91
N THR A 859 -33.76 -31.68 40.87
CA THR A 859 -33.74 -31.07 42.20
C THR A 859 -32.40 -31.35 42.90
N PRO A 860 -31.77 -30.34 43.55
CA PRO A 860 -30.60 -30.58 44.38
C PRO A 860 -30.96 -31.34 45.67
N PRO A 861 -30.00 -32.05 46.29
CA PRO A 861 -30.19 -32.71 47.59
C PRO A 861 -30.47 -31.69 48.72
N PRO A 862 -31.05 -32.14 49.86
CA PRO A 862 -31.42 -31.26 50.96
C PRO A 862 -30.23 -30.50 51.55
N LEU A 863 -30.40 -29.18 51.70
CA LEU A 863 -29.42 -28.30 52.35
C LEU A 863 -29.59 -28.38 53.88
N PHE A 864 -28.64 -28.99 54.57
CA PHE A 864 -28.58 -28.94 56.03
C PHE A 864 -28.07 -27.57 56.51
N SER A 865 -28.90 -26.85 57.28
CA SER A 865 -28.54 -25.59 57.92
C SER A 865 -28.17 -25.80 59.38
N TRP A 866 -27.03 -25.27 59.81
CA TRP A 866 -26.57 -25.30 61.20
C TRP A 866 -26.19 -23.89 61.67
N THR A 867 -26.54 -23.56 62.91
CA THR A 867 -26.23 -22.27 63.55
C THR A 867 -25.34 -22.54 64.76
N ILE A 868 -24.23 -21.80 64.91
CA ILE A 868 -23.37 -21.89 66.09
C ILE A 868 -23.94 -20.94 67.16
N PRO A 869 -24.28 -21.41 68.38
CA PRO A 869 -24.79 -20.55 69.44
C PRO A 869 -23.65 -19.78 70.15
N PRO A 870 -23.89 -18.54 70.62
CA PRO A 870 -22.95 -17.80 71.46
C PRO A 870 -22.95 -18.32 72.92
N PRO A 871 -21.89 -18.06 73.70
CA PRO A 871 -21.84 -18.40 75.12
C PRO A 871 -22.80 -17.54 75.96
N CYS A 872 -23.38 -18.14 77.00
CA CYS A 872 -24.39 -17.51 77.86
C CYS A 872 -23.80 -16.72 79.05
N ALA A 873 -24.51 -15.68 79.48
CA ALA A 873 -24.38 -15.02 80.78
C ALA A 873 -25.77 -14.77 81.39
N PRO A 874 -25.94 -14.74 82.73
CA PRO A 874 -27.25 -14.72 83.39
C PRO A 874 -27.91 -13.32 83.46
N PRO A 875 -29.23 -13.23 83.74
CA PRO A 875 -30.03 -12.01 83.57
C PRO A 875 -30.22 -11.16 84.84
N LEU A 876 -30.56 -9.88 84.65
CA LEU A 876 -31.20 -9.00 85.64
C LEU A 876 -32.36 -8.22 85.00
N THR A 877 -33.32 -7.79 85.84
CA THR A 877 -34.69 -7.38 85.44
C THR A 877 -34.93 -5.85 85.46
N PRO A 878 -36.05 -5.33 84.87
CA PRO A 878 -36.09 -3.97 84.31
C PRO A 878 -37.06 -2.96 84.97
N HIS A 879 -36.79 -1.65 84.80
CA HIS A 879 -37.64 -0.47 85.05
C HIS A 879 -37.03 0.78 84.35
N ARG A 880 -37.71 1.89 83.98
CA ARG A 880 -39.14 2.20 83.73
C ARG A 880 -39.28 3.53 82.93
N SER A 881 -40.31 3.63 82.09
CA SER A 881 -41.04 4.79 81.49
C SER A 881 -40.53 6.27 81.52
N CYS A 882 -40.50 6.91 80.32
CA CYS A 882 -41.09 8.24 79.91
C CYS A 882 -40.74 9.57 80.63
N PRO A 883 -41.10 10.79 80.11
CA PRO A 883 -41.33 11.31 78.74
C PRO A 883 -40.54 12.65 78.44
N GLY A 884 -40.89 13.43 77.39
CA GLY A 884 -40.43 14.83 77.11
C GLY A 884 -41.32 15.92 77.76
N PRO A 885 -41.51 17.18 77.22
CA PRO A 885 -41.07 17.75 75.92
C PRO A 885 -40.32 19.16 75.90
N PRO A 886 -40.85 20.36 75.49
CA PRO A 886 -40.32 21.11 74.31
C PRO A 886 -39.99 22.65 74.48
N THR A 887 -39.88 23.39 73.34
CA THR A 887 -39.76 24.87 73.11
C THR A 887 -38.37 25.53 73.26
N ALA A 888 -37.84 26.26 72.23
CA ALA A 888 -37.85 27.73 71.96
C ALA A 888 -36.84 28.56 72.81
N THR A 889 -36.20 29.68 72.43
CA THR A 889 -36.43 30.69 71.35
C THR A 889 -35.16 31.57 71.06
N HIS A 890 -34.87 31.93 69.79
CA HIS A 890 -34.23 33.17 69.22
C HIS A 890 -32.92 33.85 69.78
N PRO A 891 -32.29 34.85 69.06
CA PRO A 891 -30.86 35.24 69.16
C PRO A 891 -30.64 36.71 69.63
N PRO A 892 -29.51 37.43 69.35
CA PRO A 892 -29.38 38.20 68.08
C PRO A 892 -27.96 38.58 67.55
N THR A 893 -27.93 39.27 66.39
CA THR A 893 -26.84 40.12 65.78
C THR A 893 -25.51 39.46 65.36
N SER A 894 -24.83 39.85 64.27
CA SER A 894 -25.02 40.93 63.24
C SER A 894 -24.63 40.36 61.83
N SER A 895 -24.52 41.07 60.69
CA SER A 895 -24.52 42.51 60.32
C SER A 895 -25.01 42.74 58.86
N THR A 896 -24.89 43.98 58.35
CA THR A 896 -25.32 44.52 57.03
C THR A 896 -24.47 45.78 56.69
N PRO A 897 -24.47 46.45 55.49
CA PRO A 897 -25.49 46.52 54.41
C PRO A 897 -24.89 46.33 52.97
N ARG A 898 -25.49 46.67 51.79
CA ARG A 898 -26.59 47.59 51.39
C ARG A 898 -27.22 47.16 50.03
N ALA A 899 -28.33 47.78 49.61
CA ALA A 899 -29.13 47.40 48.41
C ALA A 899 -29.82 48.65 47.74
N PRO A 900 -30.99 48.61 47.04
CA PRO A 900 -31.27 48.00 45.72
C PRO A 900 -31.73 49.00 44.59
N PRO A 901 -32.97 48.99 43.98
CA PRO A 901 -33.23 48.51 42.60
C PRO A 901 -34.01 49.46 41.64
N ALA A 902 -34.15 49.10 40.34
CA ALA A 902 -35.35 49.38 39.49
C ALA A 902 -35.36 48.66 38.12
N ALA A 903 -36.54 48.54 37.50
CA ALA A 903 -36.85 47.82 36.24
C ALA A 903 -37.37 48.80 35.13
N PRO A 904 -38.23 48.42 34.15
CA PRO A 904 -38.14 47.42 33.07
C PRO A 904 -38.48 47.98 31.65
N ARG A 905 -38.43 47.15 30.60
CA ARG A 905 -39.47 46.93 29.54
C ARG A 905 -38.92 45.99 28.43
N GLY A 906 -39.71 45.12 27.79
CA GLY A 906 -41.13 44.81 27.99
C GLY A 906 -41.54 43.48 27.32
N SER A 907 -42.71 42.97 27.71
CA SER A 907 -43.37 41.78 27.13
C SER A 907 -44.29 42.19 25.94
N SER A 908 -44.97 41.32 25.18
CA SER A 908 -45.52 39.99 25.48
C SER A 908 -46.02 39.24 24.22
N SER A 909 -45.85 37.91 24.19
CA SER A 909 -46.86 36.88 23.79
C SER A 909 -47.43 36.85 22.34
N PRO A 910 -48.15 35.78 21.93
CA PRO A 910 -47.81 34.36 22.11
C PRO A 910 -48.10 33.46 20.87
N GLY A 911 -47.53 32.24 20.85
CA GLY A 911 -48.22 31.06 20.29
C GLY A 911 -47.68 30.45 18.97
N PRO A 912 -48.06 29.18 18.64
CA PRO A 912 -47.47 28.38 17.55
C PRO A 912 -48.57 27.87 16.55
N PRO A 913 -48.43 26.79 15.73
CA PRO A 913 -47.27 25.93 15.40
C PRO A 913 -47.08 25.64 13.86
N SER A 914 -46.17 24.70 13.55
CA SER A 914 -46.20 23.70 12.45
C SER A 914 -46.12 24.10 10.95
N SER A 915 -44.91 23.89 10.38
CA SER A 915 -44.57 23.10 9.17
C SER A 915 -45.05 23.43 7.73
N THR A 916 -44.26 22.88 6.77
CA THR A 916 -44.58 22.42 5.39
C THR A 916 -44.49 23.36 4.16
N SER A 917 -43.36 23.25 3.45
CA SER A 917 -43.23 22.95 1.98
C SER A 917 -43.54 24.00 0.86
N PHE A 918 -43.05 23.67 -0.36
CA PHE A 918 -43.18 24.35 -1.67
C PHE A 918 -42.40 25.68 -1.87
N SER A 919 -42.05 26.15 -3.09
CA SER A 919 -41.49 25.50 -4.31
C SER A 919 -41.23 26.55 -5.42
N ALA A 920 -40.33 26.24 -6.37
CA ALA A 920 -40.28 26.74 -7.77
C ALA A 920 -39.90 28.22 -8.09
N TRP A 921 -38.87 28.35 -8.95
CA TRP A 921 -38.79 29.10 -10.23
C TRP A 921 -39.94 30.09 -10.58
N PRO A 922 -39.64 31.27 -11.16
CA PRO A 922 -39.33 31.32 -12.60
C PRO A 922 -38.32 32.39 -13.11
N THR A 923 -37.89 32.20 -14.36
CA THR A 923 -37.33 33.19 -15.31
C THR A 923 -38.39 33.48 -16.40
N PRO A 924 -38.19 34.29 -17.48
CA PRO A 924 -37.08 35.20 -17.82
C PRO A 924 -37.53 36.63 -18.24
N SER A 925 -36.59 37.52 -18.56
CA SER A 925 -36.86 38.65 -19.49
C SER A 925 -35.60 39.14 -20.24
N THR A 926 -35.73 39.18 -21.57
CA THR A 926 -35.17 40.10 -22.58
C THR A 926 -34.75 41.52 -22.07
N SER A 927 -33.82 42.27 -22.68
CA SER A 927 -33.09 42.12 -23.97
C SER A 927 -31.99 43.19 -24.19
N ALA A 928 -31.12 42.94 -25.18
CA ALA A 928 -30.50 43.92 -26.12
C ALA A 928 -29.32 44.82 -25.69
N ASP A 929 -28.13 44.44 -26.18
CA ASP A 929 -27.07 45.29 -26.77
C ASP A 929 -27.58 46.15 -27.96
N PRO A 930 -26.84 47.13 -28.58
CA PRO A 930 -25.36 47.22 -28.67
C PRO A 930 -24.68 48.62 -28.68
N ASN A 931 -23.34 48.61 -28.82
CA ASN A 931 -22.41 49.69 -29.21
C ASN A 931 -22.18 50.84 -28.19
N GLY A 932 -20.97 51.40 -28.05
CA GLY A 932 -19.67 51.05 -28.63
C GLY A 932 -18.60 52.15 -28.50
N SER A 933 -17.33 51.81 -28.77
CA SER A 933 -16.16 52.70 -29.03
C SER A 933 -15.51 53.51 -27.89
N SER A 934 -14.19 53.29 -27.76
CA SER A 934 -13.13 54.12 -27.13
C SER A 934 -12.84 55.41 -27.94
N PRO A 935 -12.02 56.42 -27.50
CA PRO A 935 -10.78 56.30 -26.70
C PRO A 935 -10.45 57.39 -25.63
N SER A 936 -9.26 57.26 -25.04
CA SER A 936 -8.60 58.06 -23.96
C SER A 936 -7.79 59.27 -24.50
N PRO A 937 -6.93 60.00 -23.72
CA PRO A 937 -6.72 60.12 -22.26
C PRO A 937 -7.04 61.60 -21.83
N PRO A 938 -6.27 62.44 -21.07
CA PRO A 938 -5.16 62.35 -20.09
C PRO A 938 -5.65 62.70 -18.65
N SER A 939 -4.95 63.25 -17.63
CA SER A 939 -3.57 63.74 -17.39
C SER A 939 -3.19 63.65 -15.88
N ALA A 940 -1.94 64.02 -15.53
CA ALA A 940 -1.32 64.08 -14.17
C ALA A 940 -2.08 64.96 -13.13
N SER A 941 -1.76 65.01 -11.82
CA SER A 941 -0.59 64.59 -10.98
C SER A 941 -1.06 64.11 -9.57
N THR A 942 -0.30 63.72 -8.53
CA THR A 942 0.99 64.19 -7.96
C THR A 942 1.56 63.15 -6.95
N SER A 943 2.82 63.30 -6.51
CA SER A 943 3.58 62.44 -5.56
C SER A 943 3.92 63.21 -4.25
N PRO A 944 4.85 62.80 -3.35
CA PRO A 944 5.18 61.49 -2.73
C PRO A 944 5.30 61.52 -1.18
N SER A 945 5.39 60.34 -0.53
CA SER A 945 6.21 60.06 0.70
C SER A 945 5.98 58.58 1.14
N SER A 946 6.88 57.74 1.66
CA SER A 946 8.29 57.75 2.13
C SER A 946 8.45 57.42 3.63
N ASN A 947 8.84 56.17 3.93
CA ASN A 947 9.49 55.65 5.15
C ASN A 947 8.91 55.96 6.55
N CYS A 948 8.59 54.90 7.30
CA CYS A 948 9.51 54.43 8.37
C CYS A 948 9.18 52.99 8.83
N SER A 949 10.05 52.40 9.63
CA SER A 949 10.00 50.99 10.07
C SER A 949 9.90 50.82 11.60
N CYS A 950 9.97 49.56 12.05
CA CYS A 950 10.17 49.11 13.44
C CYS A 950 8.97 49.16 14.41
N ARG A 951 8.25 48.03 14.47
CA ARG A 951 8.36 47.14 15.65
C ARG A 951 8.13 45.68 15.27
#